data_AF-A4HBG8-F1
#
_entry.id   AF-A4HBG8-F1
#
_cell.length_a   1.000
_cell.length_b   1.000
_cell.length_c   1.000
_cell.angle_alpha   90.00
_cell.angle_beta   90.00
_cell.angle_gamma   90.00
#
_symmetry.space_group_name_H-M   'P 1'
#
loop_
_entity.id
_entity.type
_entity.pdbx_description
1 polymer ?
#
loop_
_entity_poly.entity_id
_entity_poly.type
_entity_poly.pdbx_seq_one_letter_code
_entity_poly.pdbx_strand_id
1 'polypeptide(L)'
;MSNSTNEIVAIQQPATKPEIITVHSTAQMTSPDYNTNDYETGDFDEVLAVAEPLKEVQNLLPTSKSHRNSPKKSMRTFLQTVPHLFTLTLEEITSLDVMVREYSEMDVIIEEGAYLEHIYVLASGTVEVMNSKKGLKRAFGHRRIGSMVAPSVFGIDDAILESAVEFTYHASSNATLLLIPRKQVMDLFTRSPIFANNVSSQILRTLPSFSVFEEFCRTVFGISSSSASDAQEKRNGYRLSLPTLIRLFQSSGTLLHKNGNTNEIDYEALRYCTHRLPANISITYIIILTQGIPDYLSDGFLADAAHAHAGEEPFIAAVDTGKRRRCAWTFGGGGQTLVLMRDGYTDTIDFVSNLCIFCIEAKKLRARLQQLVSPSAAEVLRNALAPAESSLNAQARIKEVFASLPFSDDEVQGLQNVWGEETLQHLYNVVVHREEYVVQVQNATSKVFTEDPYVNWALTILRHIKRRLCVSELEPLPEDIIIDILFSPNQTLRNLFCCMLADTKTLIDSISEEAGIGKGERAESWKNVNDRYYYVLTGMLERDKTIRDAYRSQLESNGFTLMEDGHASALIVDLIDVSSISPDDTDPELRPYIAQACKNSRERKRHFIINVDKTFGAQIEAVLRCFLLTFGTRVQSVNLCGKAAGLCGNRGDVVLPRKLIFSKQTFGEDSTDEIRLCNRNGFHREDITPLLGKSCSAAVHHGTCITLPGFMLHSQPVLKFYKTVHGCTAIDMQSSYVARQLEECRRTGVVRQAIPSRYLFYCDNMPLGNENGSPIKPQKKEMTSTFYATARAILRKILES
;
A
#
# COMPACT_ATOMS: atom_id res chain seq x y z
N MET A 1 -51.52 -20.01 55.15
CA MET A 1 -52.32 -19.19 56.08
C MET A 1 -51.88 -17.75 55.92
N SER A 2 -52.85 -16.83 55.76
CA SER A 2 -52.84 -15.39 56.12
C SER A 2 -51.57 -14.57 55.84
N ASN A 3 -51.60 -13.60 54.90
CA ASN A 3 -52.21 -12.25 55.02
C ASN A 3 -51.60 -11.44 56.19
N SER A 4 -51.24 -10.16 56.09
CA SER A 4 -51.07 -9.18 54.99
C SER A 4 -50.24 -7.99 55.57
N THR A 5 -50.01 -6.81 55.00
CA THR A 5 -50.53 -6.03 53.85
C THR A 5 -49.47 -4.96 53.50
N ASN A 6 -49.51 -4.31 52.32
CA ASN A 6 -49.15 -2.88 52.21
C ASN A 6 -49.60 -2.24 50.88
N GLU A 7 -49.83 -0.93 50.92
CA GLU A 7 -50.78 -0.24 50.04
C GLU A 7 -50.17 0.51 48.85
N ILE A 8 -51.03 0.77 47.87
CA ILE A 8 -50.78 1.64 46.73
C ILE A 8 -50.97 3.10 47.17
N VAL A 9 -49.97 3.96 46.93
CA VAL A 9 -50.14 5.42 47.01
C VAL A 9 -49.76 6.03 45.66
N ALA A 10 -50.77 6.59 44.98
CA ALA A 10 -50.56 7.42 43.81
C ALA A 10 -50.05 8.81 44.22
N ILE A 11 -49.07 9.35 43.52
CA ILE A 11 -48.58 10.72 43.74
C ILE A 11 -48.81 11.55 42.47
N GLN A 12 -49.48 12.69 42.66
CA GLN A 12 -49.86 13.63 41.61
C GLN A 12 -48.65 14.40 41.08
N GLN A 13 -48.70 14.79 39.80
CA GLN A 13 -47.78 15.77 39.23
C GLN A 13 -48.18 17.21 39.65
N PRO A 14 -47.25 18.02 40.15
CA PRO A 14 -47.34 19.48 40.07
C PRO A 14 -46.44 20.00 38.94
N ALA A 15 -46.97 20.92 38.14
CA ALA A 15 -46.19 21.64 37.13
C ALA A 15 -45.52 22.87 37.73
N THR A 16 -44.21 23.04 37.53
CA THR A 16 -43.50 24.33 37.61
C THR A 16 -42.20 24.29 36.80
N LYS A 17 -41.86 25.42 36.15
CA LYS A 17 -40.63 25.61 35.36
C LYS A 17 -39.39 25.76 36.26
N PRO A 18 -38.19 25.46 35.74
CA PRO A 18 -36.96 26.14 36.13
C PRO A 18 -36.63 27.29 35.14
N GLU A 19 -36.32 28.46 35.68
CA GLU A 19 -35.69 29.56 34.94
C GLU A 19 -34.17 29.37 34.90
N ILE A 20 -33.51 29.78 33.82
CA ILE A 20 -32.04 29.90 33.77
C ILE A 20 -31.71 31.39 33.66
N ILE A 21 -30.94 31.86 34.63
CA ILE A 21 -30.53 33.26 34.76
C ILE A 21 -29.46 33.59 33.72
N THR A 22 -29.73 34.57 32.87
CA THR A 22 -28.75 35.16 31.94
C THR A 22 -28.35 36.56 32.43
N VAL A 23 -27.05 36.78 32.67
CA VAL A 23 -26.54 38.10 33.07
C VAL A 23 -26.20 38.92 31.82
N HIS A 24 -26.96 40.00 31.59
CA HIS A 24 -26.67 40.98 30.54
C HIS A 24 -25.71 42.07 31.02
N SER A 25 -24.84 42.52 30.12
CA SER A 25 -24.33 43.90 30.07
C SER A 25 -24.24 44.32 28.60
N THR A 26 -24.62 45.56 28.30
CA THR A 26 -25.04 46.02 26.97
C THR A 26 -24.09 47.03 26.34
N ALA A 27 -23.91 46.96 25.01
CA ALA A 27 -23.68 48.14 24.16
C ALA A 27 -24.09 47.87 22.69
N GLN A 28 -25.24 48.44 22.32
CA GLN A 28 -25.74 48.82 20.98
C GLN A 28 -24.96 48.42 19.70
N MET A 29 -25.66 47.75 18.77
CA MET A 29 -25.67 48.10 17.33
C MET A 29 -27.08 47.97 16.76
N THR A 30 -27.41 48.82 15.79
CA THR A 30 -28.73 48.97 15.15
C THR A 30 -28.94 47.99 13.99
N SER A 31 -30.13 47.38 13.91
CA SER A 31 -30.65 46.74 12.69
C SER A 31 -31.26 47.80 11.74
N PRO A 32 -31.47 47.47 10.44
CA PRO A 32 -32.73 46.83 10.06
C PRO A 32 -32.65 45.75 8.96
N ASP A 33 -33.68 44.89 8.97
CA ASP A 33 -34.37 44.21 7.86
C ASP A 33 -33.60 43.47 6.75
N TYR A 34 -33.68 42.13 6.80
CA TYR A 34 -33.43 41.25 5.67
C TYR A 34 -34.68 41.10 4.80
N ASN A 35 -34.62 41.58 3.55
CA ASN A 35 -35.55 41.20 2.50
C ASN A 35 -35.01 39.97 1.76
N THR A 36 -35.86 38.97 1.54
CA THR A 36 -35.52 37.77 0.77
C THR A 36 -35.62 38.03 -0.72
N ASN A 37 -34.47 38.25 -1.37
CA ASN A 37 -34.13 37.85 -2.74
C ASN A 37 -32.85 38.59 -3.15
N ASP A 38 -31.71 37.89 -3.17
CA ASP A 38 -30.64 38.07 -4.16
C ASP A 38 -29.63 36.92 -4.01
N TYR A 39 -29.54 36.08 -5.04
CA TYR A 39 -28.44 35.13 -5.23
C TYR A 39 -27.51 35.73 -6.29
N GLU A 40 -26.68 36.69 -5.89
CA GLU A 40 -25.59 37.13 -6.77
C GLU A 40 -24.48 36.08 -6.78
N THR A 41 -24.25 35.53 -7.96
CA THR A 41 -23.02 34.81 -8.29
C THR A 41 -21.85 35.77 -8.16
N GLY A 42 -21.04 35.61 -7.11
CA GLY A 42 -19.81 36.38 -6.94
C GLY A 42 -18.89 36.18 -8.14
N ASP A 43 -18.74 37.23 -8.93
CA ASP A 43 -18.04 37.20 -10.20
C ASP A 43 -16.52 37.07 -9.98
N PHE A 44 -15.92 36.02 -10.54
CA PHE A 44 -14.49 35.75 -10.39
C PHE A 44 -13.62 36.60 -11.33
N ASP A 45 -14.25 37.37 -12.25
CA ASP A 45 -13.55 38.14 -13.27
C ASP A 45 -12.93 39.47 -12.76
N GLU A 46 -13.38 40.04 -11.62
CA GLU A 46 -12.85 41.34 -11.14
C GLU A 46 -11.41 41.27 -10.57
N VAL A 47 -10.86 40.08 -10.30
CA VAL A 47 -9.45 39.93 -9.90
C VAL A 47 -8.50 39.82 -11.11
N LEU A 48 -9.04 39.62 -12.32
CA LEU A 48 -8.28 39.51 -13.58
C LEU A 48 -8.12 40.84 -14.34
N ALA A 49 -8.73 41.94 -13.85
CA ALA A 49 -8.85 43.20 -14.57
C ALA A 49 -7.61 44.15 -14.50
N VAL A 50 -6.48 43.74 -13.92
CA VAL A 50 -5.25 44.57 -13.84
C VAL A 50 -4.03 43.83 -14.43
N ALA A 51 -4.13 43.51 -15.72
CA ALA A 51 -3.00 43.05 -16.53
C ALA A 51 -3.18 43.47 -18.00
N GLU A 52 -3.01 44.76 -18.31
CA GLU A 52 -2.75 45.15 -19.70
C GLU A 52 -1.49 44.40 -20.19
N PRO A 53 -1.53 43.76 -21.38
CA PRO A 53 -0.41 42.98 -21.86
C PRO A 53 0.81 43.89 -22.10
N LEU A 54 1.85 43.67 -21.30
CA LEU A 54 3.08 44.47 -21.33
C LEU A 54 3.64 44.55 -22.77
N LYS A 55 3.77 45.78 -23.28
CA LYS A 55 4.50 46.09 -24.52
C LYS A 55 5.98 45.68 -24.50
N GLU A 56 6.46 45.09 -23.40
CA GLU A 56 7.83 44.61 -23.23
C GLU A 56 8.14 43.30 -23.98
N VAL A 57 7.15 42.52 -24.42
CA VAL A 57 7.42 41.28 -25.19
C VAL A 57 8.12 41.60 -26.53
N GLN A 58 7.83 42.75 -27.16
CA GLN A 58 8.54 43.22 -28.34
C GLN A 58 10.04 43.51 -28.09
N ASN A 59 10.47 43.68 -26.84
CA ASN A 59 11.89 43.90 -26.48
C ASN A 59 12.68 42.59 -26.28
N LEU A 60 12.07 41.40 -26.47
CA LEU A 60 12.80 40.13 -26.51
C LEU A 60 13.63 39.97 -27.80
N LEU A 61 13.33 40.76 -28.83
CA LEU A 61 14.04 40.80 -30.10
C LEU A 61 14.78 42.14 -30.28
N PRO A 62 15.94 42.16 -30.96
CA PRO A 62 16.70 43.39 -31.19
C PRO A 62 16.08 44.24 -32.30
N THR A 63 14.99 44.96 -32.01
CA THR A 63 14.46 46.02 -32.88
C THR A 63 14.62 47.41 -32.26
N SER A 64 14.77 48.42 -33.11
CA SER A 64 15.43 49.66 -32.70
C SER A 64 14.54 50.63 -31.91
N LYS A 65 15.09 51.13 -30.79
CA LYS A 65 14.62 52.27 -29.97
C LYS A 65 13.51 51.98 -28.94
N SER A 66 13.87 51.27 -27.87
CA SER A 66 13.27 51.45 -26.53
C SER A 66 14.36 51.33 -25.44
N HIS A 67 14.03 51.65 -24.18
CA HIS A 67 15.01 51.84 -23.10
C HIS A 67 15.79 50.57 -22.71
N ARG A 68 17.02 50.77 -22.20
CA ARG A 68 18.02 49.73 -21.90
C ARG A 68 17.61 48.74 -20.80
N ASN A 69 16.80 47.75 -21.13
CA ASN A 69 16.87 46.41 -20.54
C ASN A 69 17.45 45.46 -21.61
N SER A 70 18.36 44.55 -21.23
CA SER A 70 18.83 43.54 -22.19
C SER A 70 17.71 42.51 -22.43
N PRO A 71 17.57 41.95 -23.66
CA PRO A 71 16.53 40.94 -23.93
C PRO A 71 16.56 39.76 -22.94
N LYS A 72 17.76 39.35 -22.50
CA LYS A 72 17.95 38.34 -21.45
C LYS A 72 17.37 38.76 -20.09
N LYS A 73 17.41 40.04 -19.72
CA LYS A 73 16.80 40.55 -18.48
C LYS A 73 15.28 40.53 -18.57
N SER A 74 14.70 41.00 -19.68
CA SER A 74 13.25 40.95 -19.90
C SER A 74 12.72 39.51 -19.93
N MET A 75 13.42 38.58 -20.59
CA MET A 75 13.08 37.15 -20.57
C MET A 75 13.09 36.55 -19.16
N ARG A 76 14.08 36.91 -18.32
CA ARG A 76 14.15 36.45 -16.92
C ARG A 76 12.97 36.94 -16.10
N THR A 77 12.65 38.24 -16.18
CA THR A 77 11.49 38.82 -15.48
C THR A 77 10.18 38.20 -15.96
N PHE A 78 10.04 37.94 -17.26
CA PHE A 78 8.87 37.24 -17.82
C PHE A 78 8.72 35.81 -17.27
N LEU A 79 9.78 35.00 -17.23
CA LEU A 79 9.70 33.64 -16.68
C LEU A 79 9.30 33.62 -15.20
N GLN A 80 9.57 34.70 -14.45
CA GLN A 80 9.11 34.88 -13.07
C GLN A 80 7.62 35.26 -12.94
N THR A 81 6.92 35.56 -14.04
CA THR A 81 5.46 35.75 -14.07
C THR A 81 4.70 34.54 -14.65
N VAL A 82 5.41 33.52 -15.12
CA VAL A 82 4.82 32.36 -15.81
C VAL A 82 4.42 31.27 -14.80
N PRO A 83 3.21 30.67 -14.88
CA PRO A 83 2.81 29.54 -14.05
C PRO A 83 3.83 28.39 -14.08
N HIS A 84 3.98 27.62 -13.00
CA HIS A 84 5.04 26.64 -12.77
C HIS A 84 6.46 27.23 -12.60
N LEU A 85 6.83 28.28 -13.34
CA LEU A 85 8.19 28.84 -13.39
C LEU A 85 8.42 30.05 -12.46
N PHE A 86 7.35 30.69 -11.98
CA PHE A 86 7.43 31.89 -11.12
C PHE A 86 8.21 31.71 -9.81
N THR A 87 8.40 30.46 -9.37
CA THR A 87 9.15 30.12 -8.15
C THR A 87 10.66 30.04 -8.35
N LEU A 88 11.14 30.10 -9.60
CA LEU A 88 12.56 29.96 -9.91
C LEU A 88 13.37 31.21 -9.55
N THR A 89 14.53 30.96 -8.94
CA THR A 89 15.53 31.98 -8.64
C THR A 89 16.22 32.49 -9.91
N LEU A 90 16.83 33.67 -9.81
CA LEU A 90 17.58 34.28 -10.91
C LEU A 90 18.74 33.40 -11.40
N GLU A 91 19.35 32.62 -10.49
CA GLU A 91 20.42 31.67 -10.80
C GLU A 91 19.88 30.48 -11.61
N GLU A 92 18.81 29.85 -11.13
CA GLU A 92 18.16 28.73 -11.82
C GLU A 92 17.71 29.12 -13.23
N ILE A 93 17.01 30.26 -13.38
CA ILE A 93 16.59 30.79 -14.70
C ILE A 93 17.80 31.09 -15.59
N THR A 94 18.91 31.56 -15.01
CA THR A 94 20.15 31.81 -15.78
C THR A 94 20.84 30.53 -16.22
N SER A 95 20.60 29.39 -15.55
CA SER A 95 21.10 28.08 -15.95
C SER A 95 20.29 27.41 -17.07
N LEU A 96 19.14 27.97 -17.45
CA LEU A 96 18.29 27.43 -18.52
C LEU A 96 18.75 27.92 -19.90
N ASP A 97 18.86 26.97 -20.83
CA ASP A 97 19.17 27.22 -22.24
C ASP A 97 17.87 27.42 -23.01
N VAL A 98 17.29 28.62 -22.84
CA VAL A 98 15.97 28.96 -23.35
C VAL A 98 16.06 29.37 -24.82
N MET A 99 15.48 28.57 -25.72
CA MET A 99 15.33 28.92 -27.13
C MET A 99 14.06 29.72 -27.36
N VAL A 100 14.10 30.71 -28.27
CA VAL A 100 12.91 31.43 -28.74
C VAL A 100 12.50 30.88 -30.11
N ARG A 101 11.22 30.61 -30.31
CA ARG A 101 10.65 30.29 -31.63
C ARG A 101 9.39 31.11 -31.89
N GLU A 102 9.21 31.51 -33.14
CA GLU A 102 7.98 32.13 -33.63
C GLU A 102 7.24 31.13 -34.50
N TYR A 103 5.92 31.13 -34.38
CA TYR A 103 4.99 30.28 -35.12
C TYR A 103 3.92 31.18 -35.74
N SER A 104 3.62 30.98 -37.01
CA SER A 104 2.54 31.66 -37.72
C SER A 104 1.20 31.02 -37.37
N GLU A 105 0.10 31.75 -37.61
CA GLU A 105 -1.24 31.17 -37.53
C GLU A 105 -1.35 29.87 -38.36
N MET A 106 -1.99 28.86 -37.77
CA MET A 106 -2.13 27.46 -38.23
C MET A 106 -0.88 26.55 -38.12
N ASP A 107 0.31 27.07 -37.79
CA ASP A 107 1.51 26.22 -37.66
C ASP A 107 1.34 25.16 -36.55
N VAL A 108 1.85 23.95 -36.82
CA VAL A 108 1.89 22.86 -35.85
C VAL A 108 3.07 23.05 -34.90
N ILE A 109 2.79 23.09 -33.60
CA ILE A 109 3.79 23.25 -32.54
C ILE A 109 4.21 21.88 -31.99
N ILE A 110 3.24 20.99 -31.75
CA ILE A 110 3.41 19.62 -31.25
C ILE A 110 2.44 18.71 -32.01
N GLU A 111 2.92 17.56 -32.47
CA GLU A 111 2.10 16.50 -33.09
C GLU A 111 1.63 15.46 -32.05
N GLU A 112 0.38 14.97 -32.19
CA GLU A 112 -0.12 13.82 -31.44
C GLU A 112 0.81 12.61 -31.63
N GLY A 113 1.19 11.96 -30.54
CA GLY A 113 2.13 10.84 -30.55
C GLY A 113 3.62 11.22 -30.39
N ALA A 114 3.97 12.51 -30.42
CA ALA A 114 5.33 12.97 -30.20
C ALA A 114 5.77 12.79 -28.73
N TYR A 115 7.05 12.47 -28.51
CA TYR A 115 7.69 12.57 -27.18
C TYR A 115 8.41 13.91 -27.08
N LEU A 116 8.19 14.64 -25.98
CA LEU A 116 8.66 16.02 -25.87
C LEU A 116 10.13 16.12 -25.44
N GLU A 117 10.92 16.81 -26.25
CA GLU A 117 12.30 17.21 -25.91
C GLU A 117 12.36 18.53 -25.12
N HIS A 118 11.28 19.32 -25.15
CA HIS A 118 11.20 20.66 -24.58
C HIS A 118 9.90 20.87 -23.80
N ILE A 119 9.94 21.74 -22.79
CA ILE A 119 8.75 22.36 -22.19
C ILE A 119 8.47 23.66 -22.92
N TYR A 120 7.21 23.93 -23.21
CA TYR A 120 6.78 25.05 -24.04
C TYR A 120 6.15 26.12 -23.16
N VAL A 121 6.69 27.34 -23.22
CA VAL A 121 6.14 28.53 -22.57
C VAL A 121 5.63 29.48 -23.63
N LEU A 122 4.33 29.76 -23.63
CA LEU A 122 3.69 30.70 -24.55
C LEU A 122 3.92 32.14 -24.05
N ALA A 123 4.75 32.90 -24.76
CA ALA A 123 5.11 34.28 -24.41
C ALA A 123 4.19 35.33 -25.04
N SER A 124 3.62 35.04 -26.22
CA SER A 124 2.59 35.84 -26.89
C SER A 124 1.76 34.98 -27.83
N GLY A 125 0.57 35.46 -28.18
CA GLY A 125 -0.36 34.77 -29.07
C GLY A 125 -1.21 33.71 -28.36
N THR A 126 -1.78 32.81 -29.15
CA THR A 126 -2.74 31.79 -28.72
C THR A 126 -2.45 30.44 -29.36
N VAL A 127 -2.71 29.36 -28.62
CA VAL A 127 -2.51 27.98 -29.07
C VAL A 127 -3.79 27.19 -28.89
N GLU A 128 -4.23 26.47 -29.91
CA GLU A 128 -5.37 25.54 -29.86
C GLU A 128 -4.93 24.08 -29.73
N VAL A 129 -5.72 23.32 -28.97
CA VAL A 129 -5.47 21.89 -28.70
C VAL A 129 -6.52 21.05 -29.41
N MET A 130 -6.07 20.17 -30.31
CA MET A 130 -6.90 19.44 -31.27
C MET A 130 -6.80 17.92 -31.08
N ASN A 131 -7.95 17.24 -31.03
CA ASN A 131 -8.01 15.77 -31.05
C ASN A 131 -7.98 15.26 -32.50
N SER A 132 -6.99 14.45 -32.90
CA SER A 132 -6.95 13.89 -34.26
C SER A 132 -7.58 12.48 -34.38
N LYS A 133 -7.88 11.81 -33.26
CA LYS A 133 -8.30 10.40 -33.21
C LYS A 133 -9.58 10.11 -34.00
N LYS A 134 -9.42 9.48 -35.17
CA LYS A 134 -10.51 8.88 -35.96
C LYS A 134 -11.03 7.62 -35.26
N GLY A 135 -12.20 7.71 -34.64
CA GLY A 135 -12.89 6.56 -34.04
C GLY A 135 -13.98 5.98 -34.96
N LEU A 136 -14.27 4.68 -34.84
CA LEU A 136 -15.30 3.93 -35.59
C LEU A 136 -16.74 4.50 -35.57
N LYS A 137 -17.01 5.53 -34.74
CA LYS A 137 -18.30 6.23 -34.64
C LYS A 137 -18.24 7.73 -34.99
N ARG A 138 -17.12 8.24 -35.52
CA ARG A 138 -16.89 9.69 -35.71
C ARG A 138 -16.52 10.00 -37.17
N ALA A 139 -17.45 10.62 -37.89
CA ALA A 139 -17.34 10.87 -39.34
C ALA A 139 -16.53 12.13 -39.73
N PHE A 140 -16.20 13.00 -38.78
CA PHE A 140 -15.45 14.25 -39.03
C PHE A 140 -14.17 14.30 -38.19
N GLY A 141 -13.10 14.82 -38.80
CA GLY A 141 -11.76 14.93 -38.18
C GLY A 141 -11.60 16.15 -37.27
N HIS A 142 -10.42 16.23 -36.64
CA HIS A 142 -9.88 17.36 -35.87
C HIS A 142 -10.90 18.19 -35.07
N ARG A 143 -11.19 17.77 -33.83
CA ARG A 143 -12.02 18.55 -32.89
C ARG A 143 -11.15 19.37 -31.93
N ARG A 144 -11.39 20.67 -31.83
CA ARG A 144 -10.85 21.53 -30.75
C ARG A 144 -11.37 21.06 -29.40
N ILE A 145 -10.44 20.79 -28.47
CA ILE A 145 -10.71 20.42 -27.08
C ILE A 145 -10.53 21.64 -26.17
N GLY A 146 -9.56 22.50 -26.46
CA GLY A 146 -9.25 23.66 -25.64
C GLY A 146 -8.36 24.67 -26.36
N SER A 147 -7.96 25.70 -25.64
CA SER A 147 -7.03 26.74 -26.11
C SER A 147 -6.29 27.37 -24.93
N MET A 148 -5.10 27.87 -25.19
CA MET A 148 -4.20 28.51 -24.24
C MET A 148 -3.84 29.91 -24.75
N VAL A 149 -3.71 30.86 -23.83
CA VAL A 149 -3.35 32.26 -24.10
C VAL A 149 -2.06 32.56 -23.33
N ALA A 150 -1.23 33.48 -23.85
CA ALA A 150 -0.05 33.93 -23.13
C ALA A 150 -0.42 34.73 -21.85
N PRO A 151 0.30 34.58 -20.72
CA PRO A 151 1.37 33.63 -20.47
C PRO A 151 0.85 32.25 -20.02
N SER A 152 1.36 31.16 -20.62
CA SER A 152 1.01 29.79 -20.22
C SER A 152 2.14 28.80 -20.47
N VAL A 153 2.05 27.61 -19.86
CA VAL A 153 3.01 26.51 -20.01
C VAL A 153 2.28 25.24 -20.40
N PHE A 154 2.83 24.47 -21.34
CA PHE A 154 2.29 23.18 -21.75
C PHE A 154 3.38 22.16 -22.09
N GLY A 155 2.98 20.88 -22.14
CA GLY A 155 3.88 19.74 -22.29
C GLY A 155 4.63 19.33 -21.01
N ILE A 156 4.42 20.01 -19.89
CA ILE A 156 5.08 19.69 -18.61
C ILE A 156 4.64 18.32 -18.06
N ASP A 157 3.34 18.02 -18.13
CA ASP A 157 2.77 16.74 -17.70
C ASP A 157 3.36 15.59 -18.54
N ASP A 158 3.27 15.66 -19.88
CA ASP A 158 3.80 14.62 -20.77
C ASP A 158 5.31 14.38 -20.61
N ALA A 159 6.07 15.45 -20.37
CA ALA A 159 7.51 15.38 -20.16
C ALA A 159 7.90 14.72 -18.81
N ILE A 160 7.06 14.87 -17.78
CA ILE A 160 7.23 14.27 -16.44
C ILE A 160 6.75 12.82 -16.40
N LEU A 161 5.62 12.56 -17.06
CA LEU A 161 4.98 11.25 -17.21
C LEU A 161 5.62 10.41 -18.32
N GLU A 162 6.61 10.97 -19.03
CA GLU A 162 7.30 10.39 -20.19
C GLU A 162 6.30 9.66 -21.12
N SER A 163 5.23 10.37 -21.47
CA SER A 163 4.17 9.93 -22.37
C SER A 163 4.35 10.56 -23.75
N ALA A 164 3.85 9.86 -24.76
CA ALA A 164 3.58 10.47 -26.05
C ALA A 164 2.36 11.39 -25.88
N VAL A 165 2.44 12.61 -26.44
CA VAL A 165 1.41 13.64 -26.27
C VAL A 165 0.09 13.19 -26.89
N GLU A 166 -1.03 13.35 -26.16
CA GLU A 166 -2.33 12.83 -26.60
C GLU A 166 -2.99 13.68 -27.72
N PHE A 167 -2.60 14.94 -27.89
CA PHE A 167 -3.26 15.91 -28.77
C PHE A 167 -2.27 16.70 -29.62
N THR A 168 -2.74 17.22 -30.76
CA THR A 168 -1.96 18.13 -31.61
C THR A 168 -2.16 19.57 -31.14
N TYR A 169 -1.09 20.36 -31.12
CA TYR A 169 -1.10 21.77 -30.70
C TYR A 169 -0.79 22.66 -31.90
N HIS A 170 -1.66 23.62 -32.17
CA HIS A 170 -1.54 24.57 -33.29
C HIS A 170 -1.51 26.01 -32.80
N ALA A 171 -0.70 26.87 -33.41
CA ALA A 171 -0.82 28.31 -33.22
C ALA A 171 -2.14 28.80 -33.85
N SER A 172 -3.01 29.47 -33.09
CA SER A 172 -4.26 30.07 -33.61
C SER A 172 -4.16 31.59 -33.80
N SER A 173 -2.98 32.14 -33.55
CA SER A 173 -2.51 33.47 -33.95
C SER A 173 -0.99 33.42 -34.01
N ASN A 174 -0.34 34.46 -34.54
CA ASN A 174 1.12 34.54 -34.51
C ASN A 174 1.63 34.48 -33.06
N ALA A 175 2.37 33.41 -32.74
CA ALA A 175 2.71 33.03 -31.38
C ALA A 175 4.23 32.99 -31.18
N THR A 176 4.71 33.53 -30.06
CA THR A 176 6.12 33.41 -29.65
C THR A 176 6.21 32.45 -28.48
N LEU A 177 7.06 31.44 -28.60
CA LEU A 177 7.26 30.41 -27.60
C LEU A 177 8.71 30.38 -27.12
N LEU A 178 8.87 30.19 -25.81
CA LEU A 178 10.15 29.88 -25.19
C LEU A 178 10.20 28.36 -24.94
N LEU A 179 11.19 27.70 -25.52
CA LEU A 179 11.40 26.26 -25.41
C LEU A 179 12.53 26.00 -24.41
N ILE A 180 12.22 25.28 -23.33
CA ILE A 180 13.18 24.93 -22.27
C ILE A 180 13.49 23.43 -22.39
N PRO A 181 14.76 22.99 -22.56
CA PRO A 181 15.09 21.58 -22.70
C PRO A 181 14.56 20.72 -21.55
N ARG A 182 13.86 19.62 -21.86
CA ARG A 182 13.21 18.72 -20.86
C ARG A 182 14.18 18.37 -19.75
N LYS A 183 15.41 17.96 -20.11
CA LYS A 183 16.44 17.56 -19.15
C LYS A 183 16.72 18.64 -18.11
N GLN A 184 16.83 19.91 -18.50
CA GLN A 184 17.09 21.00 -17.55
C GLN A 184 15.92 21.23 -16.59
N VAL A 185 14.68 21.05 -17.05
CA VAL A 185 13.48 21.09 -16.19
C VAL A 185 13.43 19.88 -15.25
N MET A 186 13.82 18.69 -15.72
CA MET A 186 13.95 17.52 -14.83
C MET A 186 15.03 17.75 -13.76
N ASP A 187 16.15 18.35 -14.13
CA ASP A 187 17.23 18.74 -13.21
C ASP A 187 16.80 19.82 -12.20
N LEU A 188 15.73 20.59 -12.46
CA LEU A 188 15.17 21.55 -11.50
C LEU A 188 14.40 20.84 -10.38
N PHE A 189 13.71 19.72 -10.62
CA PHE A 189 13.01 18.96 -9.55
C PHE A 189 13.97 18.50 -8.44
N THR A 190 15.20 18.15 -8.81
CA THR A 190 16.23 17.72 -7.85
C THR A 190 16.90 18.90 -7.14
N ARG A 191 17.08 20.04 -7.84
CA ARG A 191 17.82 21.22 -7.32
C ARG A 191 16.95 22.21 -6.56
N SER A 192 15.65 22.28 -6.87
CA SER A 192 14.75 23.36 -6.47
C SER A 192 13.50 22.81 -5.76
N PRO A 193 13.52 22.70 -4.42
CA PRO A 193 12.36 22.19 -3.67
C PRO A 193 11.11 23.05 -3.82
N ILE A 194 11.24 24.36 -4.04
CA ILE A 194 10.09 25.27 -4.17
C ILE A 194 9.39 25.02 -5.51
N PHE A 195 10.14 24.98 -6.61
CA PHE A 195 9.65 24.58 -7.93
C PHE A 195 9.00 23.20 -7.90
N ALA A 196 9.68 22.21 -7.32
CA ALA A 196 9.18 20.84 -7.23
C ALA A 196 7.81 20.77 -6.52
N ASN A 197 7.66 21.40 -5.36
CA ASN A 197 6.39 21.41 -4.64
C ASN A 197 5.31 22.23 -5.36
N ASN A 198 5.67 23.34 -6.03
CA ASN A 198 4.70 24.14 -6.78
C ASN A 198 4.08 23.32 -7.92
N VAL A 199 4.93 22.75 -8.79
CA VAL A 199 4.48 21.91 -9.91
C VAL A 199 3.78 20.63 -9.42
N SER A 200 4.28 20.01 -8.35
CA SER A 200 3.64 18.85 -7.69
C SER A 200 2.18 19.14 -7.35
N SER A 201 1.88 20.29 -6.74
CA SER A 201 0.50 20.62 -6.32
C SER A 201 -0.47 20.89 -7.48
N GLN A 202 0.06 21.21 -8.67
CA GLN A 202 -0.75 21.36 -9.89
C GLN A 202 -1.02 20.00 -10.53
N ILE A 203 0.01 19.17 -10.72
CA ILE A 203 -0.13 17.83 -11.33
C ILE A 203 -1.01 16.91 -10.50
N LEU A 204 -0.92 16.97 -9.16
CA LEU A 204 -1.77 16.18 -8.27
C LEU A 204 -3.27 16.46 -8.49
N ARG A 205 -3.64 17.67 -8.97
CA ARG A 205 -5.03 18.05 -9.30
C ARG A 205 -5.44 17.69 -10.72
N THR A 206 -4.51 17.63 -11.68
CA THR A 206 -4.83 17.33 -13.10
C THR A 206 -4.74 15.84 -13.43
N LEU A 207 -3.95 15.06 -12.70
CA LEU A 207 -3.68 13.66 -13.05
C LEU A 207 -4.89 12.74 -12.78
N PRO A 208 -5.51 12.13 -13.80
CA PRO A 208 -6.78 11.39 -13.62
C PRO A 208 -6.71 10.17 -12.70
N SER A 209 -5.52 9.56 -12.53
CA SER A 209 -5.36 8.42 -11.62
C SER A 209 -5.67 8.76 -10.15
N PHE A 210 -5.48 10.02 -9.74
CA PHE A 210 -5.77 10.43 -8.36
C PHE A 210 -7.26 10.66 -8.14
N SER A 211 -7.95 11.38 -9.04
CA SER A 211 -9.40 11.58 -8.95
C SER A 211 -10.20 10.27 -9.13
N VAL A 212 -9.73 9.34 -9.97
CA VAL A 212 -10.32 7.97 -10.05
C VAL A 212 -10.19 7.22 -8.72
N PHE A 213 -9.08 7.37 -8.01
CA PHE A 213 -8.85 6.69 -6.75
C PHE A 213 -9.58 7.37 -5.57
N GLU A 214 -9.69 8.70 -5.58
CA GLU A 214 -10.57 9.46 -4.68
C GLU A 214 -12.03 9.05 -4.85
N GLU A 215 -12.53 8.98 -6.08
CA GLU A 215 -13.88 8.53 -6.41
C GLU A 215 -14.11 7.06 -6.04
N PHE A 216 -13.10 6.20 -6.17
CA PHE A 216 -13.13 4.83 -5.65
C PHE A 216 -13.26 4.82 -4.12
N CYS A 217 -12.43 5.59 -3.41
CA CYS A 217 -12.52 5.74 -1.95
C CYS A 217 -13.88 6.30 -1.53
N ARG A 218 -14.43 7.28 -2.26
CA ARG A 218 -15.78 7.83 -2.05
C ARG A 218 -16.88 6.80 -2.32
N THR A 219 -16.65 5.82 -3.21
CA THR A 219 -17.58 4.70 -3.43
C THR A 219 -17.44 3.61 -2.36
N VAL A 220 -16.25 3.42 -1.77
CA VAL A 220 -16.00 2.45 -0.69
C VAL A 220 -16.43 2.97 0.68
N PHE A 221 -16.23 4.25 0.98
CA PHE A 221 -16.44 4.85 2.31
C PHE A 221 -17.50 5.96 2.35
N GLY A 222 -17.79 6.59 1.20
CA GLY A 222 -18.65 7.75 1.14
C GLY A 222 -20.12 7.39 1.30
N ILE A 223 -20.77 8.07 2.24
CA ILE A 223 -22.23 8.04 2.36
C ILE A 223 -22.79 8.81 1.17
N SER A 224 -23.44 8.11 0.22
CA SER A 224 -24.12 8.77 -0.90
C SER A 224 -25.14 9.78 -0.37
N SER A 225 -24.95 11.07 -0.72
CA SER A 225 -25.74 12.21 -0.21
C SER A 225 -27.24 12.07 -0.46
N SER A 226 -27.63 11.25 -1.45
CA SER A 226 -28.99 10.84 -1.77
C SER A 226 -29.69 9.95 -0.74
N SER A 227 -29.09 9.75 0.45
CA SER A 227 -29.62 8.86 1.49
C SER A 227 -29.49 9.45 2.90
N ALA A 228 -29.64 10.78 3.02
CA ALA A 228 -29.75 11.49 4.29
C ALA A 228 -31.07 11.19 5.04
N SER A 229 -32.09 10.67 4.34
CA SER A 229 -33.38 10.21 4.92
C SER A 229 -33.22 8.98 5.82
N ASP A 230 -32.25 8.11 5.55
CA ASP A 230 -32.21 6.75 6.11
C ASP A 230 -31.31 6.65 7.35
N ALA A 231 -31.13 7.77 8.06
CA ALA A 231 -30.23 7.88 9.20
C ALA A 231 -30.58 6.93 10.37
N GLN A 232 -31.81 6.39 10.43
CA GLN A 232 -32.21 5.38 11.40
C GLN A 232 -31.91 3.92 10.98
N GLU A 233 -32.00 3.55 9.71
CA GLU A 233 -31.67 2.18 9.25
C GLU A 233 -30.15 1.92 9.25
N LYS A 234 -29.35 2.96 9.09
CA LYS A 234 -27.89 2.90 8.91
C LYS A 234 -27.05 2.59 10.15
N ARG A 235 -27.68 2.17 11.27
CA ARG A 235 -26.95 1.55 12.39
C ARG A 235 -26.27 0.23 11.99
N ASN A 236 -26.73 -0.42 10.91
CA ASN A 236 -26.30 -1.76 10.49
C ASN A 236 -25.29 -1.77 9.31
N GLY A 237 -24.72 -0.62 8.94
CA GLY A 237 -23.79 -0.48 7.82
C GLY A 237 -24.44 -0.11 6.47
N TYR A 238 -23.70 -0.31 5.38
CA TYR A 238 -24.11 0.02 4.01
C TYR A 238 -23.59 -1.01 2.99
N ARG A 239 -24.19 -1.03 1.78
CA ARG A 239 -23.81 -1.96 0.70
C ARG A 239 -22.99 -1.26 -0.39
N LEU A 240 -21.97 -1.94 -0.91
CA LEU A 240 -21.11 -1.41 -1.96
C LEU A 240 -21.69 -1.63 -3.37
N SER A 241 -21.50 -0.63 -4.25
CA SER A 241 -21.84 -0.75 -5.67
C SER A 241 -20.69 -1.39 -6.46
N LEU A 242 -20.59 -2.73 -6.46
CA LEU A 242 -19.53 -3.43 -7.20
C LEU A 242 -19.45 -3.06 -8.70
N PRO A 243 -20.54 -2.87 -9.46
CA PRO A 243 -20.43 -2.43 -10.85
C PRO A 243 -19.76 -1.06 -11.01
N THR A 244 -19.92 -0.16 -10.03
CA THR A 244 -19.26 1.15 -10.02
C THR A 244 -17.78 1.01 -9.64
N LEU A 245 -17.48 0.24 -8.59
CA LEU A 245 -16.12 -0.04 -8.13
C LEU A 245 -15.28 -0.73 -9.20
N ILE A 246 -15.84 -1.71 -9.93
CA ILE A 246 -15.15 -2.41 -11.02
C ILE A 246 -14.79 -1.43 -12.15
N ARG A 247 -15.68 -0.52 -12.55
CA ARG A 247 -15.36 0.51 -13.58
C ARG A 247 -14.24 1.43 -13.11
N LEU A 248 -14.33 1.92 -11.87
CA LEU A 248 -13.32 2.82 -11.29
C LEU A 248 -11.96 2.12 -11.17
N PHE A 249 -11.96 0.86 -10.74
CA PHE A 249 -10.78 0.00 -10.72
C PHE A 249 -10.17 -0.16 -12.12
N GLN A 250 -10.98 -0.48 -13.13
CA GLN A 250 -10.55 -0.60 -14.53
C GLN A 250 -9.97 0.70 -15.10
N SER A 251 -10.51 1.87 -14.72
CA SER A 251 -9.99 3.18 -15.10
C SER A 251 -8.73 3.62 -14.35
N SER A 252 -8.35 2.95 -13.25
CA SER A 252 -7.14 3.32 -12.48
C SER A 252 -5.84 3.13 -13.27
N GLY A 253 -5.83 2.19 -14.23
CA GLY A 253 -4.62 1.81 -14.97
C GLY A 253 -3.55 1.14 -14.09
N THR A 254 -3.95 0.47 -13.00
CA THR A 254 -3.00 -0.21 -12.11
C THR A 254 -2.20 -1.30 -12.82
N LEU A 255 -0.88 -1.28 -12.63
CA LEU A 255 0.07 -2.20 -13.25
C LEU A 255 0.01 -3.63 -12.68
N LEU A 256 -0.79 -3.84 -11.62
CA LEU A 256 -1.08 -5.15 -11.03
C LEU A 256 -2.18 -5.93 -11.76
N HIS A 257 -2.92 -5.30 -12.67
CA HIS A 257 -3.97 -5.96 -13.45
C HIS A 257 -3.90 -5.57 -14.93
N LYS A 258 -2.81 -6.00 -15.58
CA LYS A 258 -2.41 -5.56 -16.93
C LYS A 258 -3.46 -5.89 -17.98
N ASN A 259 -4.04 -7.08 -17.90
CA ASN A 259 -5.03 -7.55 -18.87
C ASN A 259 -6.47 -7.21 -18.48
N GLY A 260 -6.71 -6.43 -17.41
CA GLY A 260 -8.03 -6.15 -16.85
C GLY A 260 -9.03 -5.43 -17.78
N ASN A 261 -8.55 -4.80 -18.84
CA ASN A 261 -9.36 -4.15 -19.89
C ASN A 261 -9.38 -4.94 -21.22
N THR A 262 -8.88 -6.17 -21.24
CA THR A 262 -8.82 -7.06 -22.41
C THR A 262 -9.71 -8.29 -22.23
N ASN A 263 -9.84 -9.13 -23.27
CA ASN A 263 -10.49 -10.44 -23.16
C ASN A 263 -9.55 -11.57 -22.69
N GLU A 264 -8.24 -11.29 -22.55
CA GLU A 264 -7.25 -12.26 -22.07
C GLU A 264 -7.31 -12.38 -20.55
N ILE A 265 -7.11 -13.59 -20.03
CA ILE A 265 -7.11 -13.84 -18.59
C ILE A 265 -5.76 -13.39 -18.00
N ASP A 266 -5.80 -12.67 -16.89
CA ASP A 266 -4.62 -12.21 -16.15
C ASP A 266 -4.31 -13.20 -15.01
N TYR A 267 -3.60 -14.29 -15.32
CA TYR A 267 -3.29 -15.33 -14.34
C TYR A 267 -2.48 -14.82 -13.14
N GLU A 268 -1.60 -13.84 -13.34
CA GLU A 268 -0.82 -13.26 -12.24
C GLU A 268 -1.68 -12.35 -11.36
N ALA A 269 -2.59 -11.56 -11.93
CA ALA A 269 -3.55 -10.76 -11.14
C ALA A 269 -4.57 -11.65 -10.40
N LEU A 270 -5.13 -12.66 -11.08
CA LEU A 270 -6.03 -13.65 -10.47
C LEU A 270 -5.32 -14.37 -9.31
N ARG A 271 -4.08 -14.82 -9.51
CA ARG A 271 -3.26 -15.42 -8.46
C ARG A 271 -2.93 -14.43 -7.35
N TYR A 272 -2.70 -13.16 -7.66
CA TYR A 272 -2.44 -12.13 -6.66
C TYR A 272 -3.65 -11.89 -5.75
N CYS A 273 -4.87 -11.90 -6.31
CA CYS A 273 -6.10 -11.64 -5.56
C CYS A 273 -6.60 -12.88 -4.81
N THR A 274 -6.54 -14.09 -5.37
CA THR A 274 -6.94 -15.33 -4.65
C THR A 274 -6.11 -15.55 -3.39
N HIS A 275 -4.83 -15.18 -3.40
CA HIS A 275 -3.96 -15.22 -2.22
C HIS A 275 -4.22 -14.11 -1.18
N ARG A 276 -5.18 -13.21 -1.42
CA ARG A 276 -5.53 -12.08 -0.55
C ARG A 276 -7.01 -12.00 -0.17
N LEU A 277 -7.84 -12.82 -0.81
CA LEU A 277 -9.26 -12.96 -0.50
C LEU A 277 -9.45 -14.24 0.35
N PRO A 278 -10.59 -14.41 1.03
CA PRO A 278 -10.92 -15.66 1.71
C PRO A 278 -10.93 -16.83 0.72
N ALA A 279 -10.45 -18.01 1.12
CA ALA A 279 -10.35 -19.18 0.22
C ALA A 279 -11.72 -19.59 -0.38
N ASN A 280 -12.80 -19.39 0.37
CA ASN A 280 -14.18 -19.65 -0.06
C ASN A 280 -14.78 -18.52 -0.95
N ILE A 281 -13.99 -17.56 -1.44
CA ILE A 281 -14.51 -16.41 -2.20
C ILE A 281 -15.32 -16.83 -3.44
N SER A 282 -15.00 -17.96 -4.08
CA SER A 282 -15.73 -18.47 -5.24
C SER A 282 -17.13 -19.02 -4.94
N ILE A 283 -17.49 -19.21 -3.66
CA ILE A 283 -18.81 -19.70 -3.22
C ILE A 283 -19.55 -18.71 -2.28
N THR A 284 -18.90 -17.61 -1.87
CA THR A 284 -19.46 -16.62 -0.95
C THR A 284 -20.31 -15.60 -1.69
N TYR A 285 -21.63 -15.62 -1.49
CA TYR A 285 -22.54 -14.63 -2.07
C TYR A 285 -22.59 -13.34 -1.23
N ILE A 286 -22.49 -13.43 0.10
CA ILE A 286 -22.58 -12.26 1.00
C ILE A 286 -21.26 -12.08 1.75
N ILE A 287 -20.64 -10.92 1.57
CA ILE A 287 -19.39 -10.53 2.24
C ILE A 287 -19.68 -9.42 3.24
N ILE A 288 -19.34 -9.63 4.52
CA ILE A 288 -19.53 -8.65 5.59
C ILE A 288 -18.14 -8.16 6.03
N LEU A 289 -17.81 -6.91 5.74
CA LEU A 289 -16.57 -6.26 6.18
C LEU A 289 -16.86 -5.46 7.45
N THR A 290 -16.11 -5.70 8.53
CA THR A 290 -16.27 -5.01 9.82
C THR A 290 -14.92 -4.75 10.49
N GLN A 291 -14.83 -3.77 11.39
CA GLN A 291 -13.62 -3.50 12.20
C GLN A 291 -13.69 -4.12 13.60
N GLY A 292 -14.85 -4.60 14.03
CA GLY A 292 -15.08 -5.27 15.30
C GLY A 292 -16.05 -6.42 15.14
N ILE A 293 -16.08 -7.34 16.10
CA ILE A 293 -17.07 -8.43 16.10
C ILE A 293 -18.45 -7.80 16.32
N PRO A 294 -19.43 -8.04 15.41
CA PRO A 294 -20.76 -7.43 15.55
C PRO A 294 -21.53 -7.99 16.74
N ASP A 295 -22.29 -7.13 17.44
CA ASP A 295 -23.01 -7.47 18.69
C ASP A 295 -23.96 -8.70 18.58
N TYR A 296 -24.38 -9.10 17.37
CA TYR A 296 -25.23 -10.28 17.14
C TYR A 296 -24.44 -11.59 17.04
N LEU A 297 -23.11 -11.54 17.07
CA LEU A 297 -22.21 -12.69 17.18
C LEU A 297 -21.66 -12.72 18.60
N SER A 298 -22.10 -13.71 19.38
CA SER A 298 -21.67 -13.88 20.78
C SER A 298 -20.24 -14.42 20.89
N ASP A 299 -19.63 -14.40 22.08
CA ASP A 299 -18.35 -15.10 22.31
C ASP A 299 -18.43 -16.60 21.98
N GLY A 300 -19.64 -17.18 22.07
CA GLY A 300 -19.93 -18.55 21.60
C GLY A 300 -19.69 -18.73 20.10
N PHE A 301 -19.96 -17.73 19.26
CA PHE A 301 -19.67 -17.78 17.82
C PHE A 301 -18.19 -18.03 17.52
N LEU A 302 -17.29 -17.43 18.31
CA LEU A 302 -15.85 -17.68 18.20
C LEU A 302 -15.45 -19.05 18.74
N ALA A 303 -16.03 -19.46 19.88
CA ALA A 303 -15.75 -20.75 20.49
C ALA A 303 -16.19 -21.93 19.60
N ASP A 304 -17.39 -21.87 19.02
CA ASP A 304 -17.92 -22.88 18.10
C ASP A 304 -17.03 -23.01 16.86
N ALA A 305 -16.60 -21.88 16.29
CA ALA A 305 -15.68 -21.84 15.15
C ALA A 305 -14.28 -22.41 15.46
N ALA A 306 -13.84 -22.36 16.73
CA ALA A 306 -12.57 -22.91 17.19
C ALA A 306 -12.65 -24.40 17.63
N HIS A 307 -13.86 -24.92 17.85
CA HIS A 307 -14.08 -26.26 18.42
C HIS A 307 -14.77 -27.26 17.47
N ALA A 308 -15.01 -26.89 16.21
CA ALA A 308 -15.58 -27.77 15.19
C ALA A 308 -14.93 -29.18 15.18
N HIS A 309 -15.71 -30.19 15.53
CA HIS A 309 -15.25 -31.58 15.60
C HIS A 309 -15.20 -32.21 14.20
N ALA A 310 -14.22 -33.10 13.98
CA ALA A 310 -14.07 -33.80 12.71
C ALA A 310 -15.23 -34.79 12.49
N GLY A 311 -16.22 -34.40 11.67
CA GLY A 311 -17.35 -35.24 11.26
C GLY A 311 -18.71 -34.54 11.25
N GLU A 312 -18.83 -33.36 11.88
CA GLU A 312 -20.02 -32.51 11.79
C GLU A 312 -19.71 -31.32 10.87
N GLU A 313 -20.62 -30.93 9.98
CA GLU A 313 -20.52 -29.65 9.26
C GLU A 313 -20.88 -28.53 10.25
N PRO A 314 -19.92 -27.70 10.72
CA PRO A 314 -20.23 -26.69 11.70
C PRO A 314 -21.03 -25.57 11.04
N PHE A 315 -22.04 -25.04 11.72
CA PHE A 315 -22.83 -23.89 11.23
C PHE A 315 -21.98 -22.63 10.97
N ILE A 316 -20.79 -22.58 11.57
CA ILE A 316 -19.79 -21.52 11.47
C ILE A 316 -18.41 -22.18 11.31
N ALA A 317 -17.61 -21.76 10.32
CA ALA A 317 -16.24 -22.22 10.14
C ALA A 317 -15.27 -21.06 9.95
N ALA A 318 -14.05 -21.16 10.52
CA ALA A 318 -12.97 -20.24 10.19
C ALA A 318 -12.52 -20.42 8.73
N VAL A 319 -12.20 -19.32 8.05
CA VAL A 319 -11.82 -19.31 6.63
C VAL A 319 -10.38 -18.82 6.47
N ASP A 320 -9.55 -19.59 5.76
CA ASP A 320 -8.20 -19.13 5.41
C ASP A 320 -8.25 -17.90 4.49
N THR A 321 -7.36 -16.95 4.76
CA THR A 321 -7.18 -15.69 4.01
C THR A 321 -5.77 -15.59 3.39
N GLY A 322 -5.01 -16.69 3.43
CA GLY A 322 -3.78 -16.91 2.67
C GLY A 322 -2.67 -15.94 3.04
N LYS A 323 -2.13 -15.24 2.04
CA LYS A 323 -0.96 -14.36 2.22
C LYS A 323 -1.30 -13.01 2.84
N ARG A 324 -2.58 -12.60 2.83
CA ARG A 324 -3.06 -11.42 3.57
C ARG A 324 -4.01 -11.89 4.68
N ARG A 325 -3.39 -12.40 5.75
CA ARG A 325 -4.08 -12.79 6.99
C ARG A 325 -5.08 -11.71 7.41
N ARG A 326 -6.33 -12.13 7.58
CA ARG A 326 -7.45 -11.46 8.26
C ARG A 326 -8.21 -12.55 9.02
N CYS A 327 -8.88 -12.18 10.12
CA CYS A 327 -9.79 -13.12 10.77
C CYS A 327 -11.07 -13.17 9.94
N ALA A 328 -11.46 -14.36 9.48
CA ALA A 328 -12.62 -14.53 8.63
C ALA A 328 -13.39 -15.80 9.02
N TRP A 329 -14.72 -15.72 8.95
CA TRP A 329 -15.61 -16.80 9.33
C TRP A 329 -16.76 -16.90 8.32
N THR A 330 -17.10 -18.12 7.92
CA THR A 330 -18.24 -18.39 7.05
C THR A 330 -19.37 -19.04 7.83
N PHE A 331 -20.61 -18.73 7.45
CA PHE A 331 -21.82 -19.23 8.08
C PHE A 331 -23.00 -19.22 7.10
N GLY A 332 -24.15 -19.75 7.52
CA GLY A 332 -25.34 -19.85 6.66
C GLY A 332 -25.13 -20.80 5.48
N GLY A 333 -24.53 -21.97 5.73
CA GLY A 333 -24.25 -22.98 4.70
C GLY A 333 -23.13 -22.59 3.73
N GLY A 334 -22.16 -21.77 4.18
CA GLY A 334 -21.02 -21.34 3.36
C GLY A 334 -21.28 -20.13 2.44
N GLY A 335 -22.55 -19.71 2.30
CA GLY A 335 -22.93 -18.61 1.40
C GLY A 335 -22.62 -17.21 1.94
N GLN A 336 -22.30 -17.07 3.23
CA GLN A 336 -21.96 -15.79 3.87
C GLN A 336 -20.56 -15.88 4.50
N THR A 337 -19.78 -14.81 4.38
CA THR A 337 -18.44 -14.70 5.00
C THR A 337 -18.27 -13.33 5.64
N LEU A 338 -18.02 -13.32 6.95
CA LEU A 338 -17.56 -12.13 7.66
C LEU A 338 -16.03 -12.06 7.62
N VAL A 339 -15.50 -10.86 7.38
CA VAL A 339 -14.08 -10.56 7.36
C VAL A 339 -13.83 -9.38 8.30
N LEU A 340 -12.96 -9.62 9.28
CA LEU A 340 -12.51 -8.60 10.22
C LEU A 340 -11.34 -7.83 9.60
N MET A 341 -11.58 -6.55 9.34
CA MET A 341 -10.65 -5.62 8.70
C MET A 341 -9.61 -5.16 9.70
N ARG A 342 -8.34 -5.24 9.30
CA ARG A 342 -7.19 -4.93 10.19
C ARG A 342 -7.09 -3.45 10.53
N ASP A 343 -7.45 -2.62 9.57
CA ASP A 343 -7.63 -1.19 9.76
C ASP A 343 -8.85 -0.76 8.94
N GLY A 344 -9.46 0.35 9.30
CA GLY A 344 -10.70 0.79 8.67
C GLY A 344 -10.60 1.17 7.19
N TYR A 345 -9.39 1.30 6.66
CA TYR A 345 -9.14 2.09 5.46
C TYR A 345 -8.27 1.37 4.43
N THR A 346 -6.97 1.20 4.69
CA THR A 346 -6.03 0.61 3.73
C THR A 346 -6.31 -0.87 3.48
N ASP A 347 -6.65 -1.64 4.52
CA ASP A 347 -7.04 -3.03 4.38
C ASP A 347 -8.39 -3.20 3.65
N THR A 348 -9.33 -2.25 3.85
CA THR A 348 -10.62 -2.22 3.13
C THR A 348 -10.43 -1.93 1.64
N ILE A 349 -9.59 -0.94 1.29
CA ILE A 349 -9.22 -0.66 -0.09
C ILE A 349 -8.57 -1.91 -0.72
N ASP A 350 -7.57 -2.51 -0.05
CA ASP A 350 -6.91 -3.73 -0.55
C ASP A 350 -7.92 -4.87 -0.79
N PHE A 351 -8.82 -5.14 0.15
CA PHE A 351 -9.85 -6.18 -0.01
C PHE A 351 -10.74 -5.91 -1.23
N VAL A 352 -11.34 -4.72 -1.31
CA VAL A 352 -12.30 -4.37 -2.38
C VAL A 352 -11.61 -4.31 -3.74
N SER A 353 -10.37 -3.81 -3.81
CA SER A 353 -9.56 -3.83 -5.04
C SER A 353 -9.24 -5.26 -5.50
N ASN A 354 -8.88 -6.17 -4.59
CA ASN A 354 -8.67 -7.58 -4.94
C ASN A 354 -9.97 -8.25 -5.40
N LEU A 355 -11.11 -7.93 -4.77
CA LEU A 355 -12.42 -8.42 -5.21
C LEU A 355 -12.77 -7.91 -6.62
N CYS A 356 -12.43 -6.67 -6.96
CA CYS A 356 -12.60 -6.16 -8.33
C CYS A 356 -11.80 -6.98 -9.36
N ILE A 357 -10.53 -7.31 -9.07
CA ILE A 357 -9.72 -8.20 -9.92
C ILE A 357 -10.42 -9.55 -10.07
N PHE A 358 -10.82 -10.18 -8.95
CA PHE A 358 -11.48 -11.49 -8.99
C PHE A 358 -12.76 -11.46 -9.84
N CYS A 359 -13.63 -10.46 -9.67
CA CYS A 359 -14.86 -10.34 -10.45
C CYS A 359 -14.59 -10.14 -11.95
N ILE A 360 -13.56 -9.37 -12.33
CA ILE A 360 -13.21 -9.18 -13.74
C ILE A 360 -12.70 -10.49 -14.36
N GLU A 361 -11.81 -11.21 -13.67
CA GLU A 361 -11.23 -12.46 -14.19
C GLU A 361 -12.22 -13.62 -14.16
N ALA A 362 -13.03 -13.76 -13.11
CA ALA A 362 -14.14 -14.72 -13.05
C ALA A 362 -15.12 -14.52 -14.21
N LYS A 363 -15.47 -13.27 -14.53
CA LYS A 363 -16.32 -12.95 -15.68
C LYS A 363 -15.72 -13.41 -17.02
N LYS A 364 -14.40 -13.27 -17.21
CA LYS A 364 -13.70 -13.75 -18.43
C LYS A 364 -13.71 -15.28 -18.51
N LEU A 365 -13.38 -15.95 -17.41
CA LEU A 365 -13.42 -17.41 -17.30
C LEU A 365 -14.82 -17.94 -17.61
N ARG A 366 -15.85 -17.35 -17.00
CA ARG A 366 -17.26 -17.66 -17.25
C ARG A 366 -17.66 -17.43 -18.71
N ALA A 367 -17.26 -16.30 -19.30
CA ALA A 367 -17.54 -15.99 -20.71
C ALA A 367 -16.85 -16.97 -21.68
N ARG A 368 -15.67 -17.49 -21.34
CA ARG A 368 -14.99 -18.55 -22.11
C ARG A 368 -15.71 -19.89 -21.96
N LEU A 369 -16.03 -20.30 -20.72
CA LEU A 369 -16.72 -21.56 -20.42
C LEU A 369 -18.12 -21.63 -21.05
N GLN A 370 -18.82 -20.50 -21.14
CA GLN A 370 -20.15 -20.40 -21.80
C GLN A 370 -20.12 -20.61 -23.32
N GLN A 371 -18.94 -20.70 -23.95
CA GLN A 371 -18.82 -21.09 -25.36
C GLN A 371 -19.07 -22.59 -25.57
N LEU A 372 -18.96 -23.41 -24.52
CA LEU A 372 -19.22 -24.84 -24.57
C LEU A 372 -20.72 -25.12 -24.32
N VAL A 373 -21.46 -25.36 -25.39
CA VAL A 373 -22.94 -25.44 -25.38
C VAL A 373 -23.47 -26.85 -25.09
N SER A 374 -22.83 -27.90 -25.59
CA SER A 374 -23.28 -29.29 -25.39
C SER A 374 -22.10 -30.28 -25.46
N PRO A 375 -21.82 -31.05 -24.38
CA PRO A 375 -22.34 -30.86 -23.03
C PRO A 375 -21.98 -29.47 -22.50
N SER A 376 -22.78 -28.89 -21.60
CA SER A 376 -22.44 -27.58 -21.04
C SER A 376 -21.22 -27.67 -20.12
N ALA A 377 -20.44 -26.59 -20.03
CA ALA A 377 -19.27 -26.55 -19.13
C ALA A 377 -19.63 -26.87 -17.66
N ALA A 378 -20.82 -26.47 -17.20
CA ALA A 378 -21.31 -26.80 -15.86
C ALA A 378 -21.52 -28.31 -15.67
N GLU A 379 -22.05 -29.01 -16.66
CA GLU A 379 -22.24 -30.47 -16.62
C GLU A 379 -20.91 -31.22 -16.69
N VAL A 380 -20.00 -30.81 -17.57
CA VAL A 380 -18.65 -31.38 -17.67
C VAL A 380 -17.93 -31.30 -16.32
N LEU A 381 -17.91 -30.11 -15.72
CA LEU A 381 -17.24 -29.86 -14.43
C LEU A 381 -17.93 -30.61 -13.28
N ARG A 382 -19.27 -30.59 -13.20
CA ARG A 382 -20.02 -31.34 -12.19
C ARG A 382 -19.76 -32.84 -12.27
N ASN A 383 -19.73 -33.41 -13.48
CA ASN A 383 -19.48 -34.83 -13.70
C ASN A 383 -18.03 -35.21 -13.37
N ALA A 384 -17.07 -34.29 -13.57
CA ALA A 384 -15.67 -34.46 -13.17
C ALA A 384 -15.50 -34.49 -11.64
N LEU A 385 -16.23 -33.63 -10.92
CA LEU A 385 -16.20 -33.50 -9.46
C LEU A 385 -16.98 -34.61 -8.73
N ALA A 386 -17.80 -35.39 -9.43
CA ALA A 386 -18.52 -36.52 -8.85
C ALA A 386 -17.53 -37.62 -8.34
N PRO A 387 -17.80 -38.25 -7.18
CA PRO A 387 -16.94 -39.29 -6.61
C PRO A 387 -16.66 -40.43 -7.59
N ALA A 388 -15.39 -40.79 -7.76
CA ALA A 388 -14.97 -41.84 -8.66
C ALA A 388 -14.86 -43.20 -7.94
N GLU A 389 -15.37 -44.27 -8.54
CA GLU A 389 -15.32 -45.62 -7.98
C GLU A 389 -13.90 -46.25 -7.99
N SER A 390 -12.93 -45.65 -8.69
CA SER A 390 -11.53 -46.10 -8.65
C SER A 390 -10.52 -44.94 -8.74
N SER A 391 -9.47 -45.01 -7.92
CA SER A 391 -8.45 -43.96 -7.78
C SER A 391 -7.30 -44.07 -8.78
N LEU A 392 -7.12 -45.23 -9.43
CA LEU A 392 -5.93 -45.56 -10.23
C LEU A 392 -5.74 -44.69 -11.50
N ASN A 393 -6.81 -44.06 -12.01
CA ASN A 393 -6.78 -43.29 -13.26
C ASN A 393 -7.11 -41.78 -13.09
N ALA A 394 -7.13 -41.26 -11.85
CA ALA A 394 -7.57 -39.89 -11.55
C ALA A 394 -6.87 -38.80 -12.39
N GLN A 395 -5.54 -38.89 -12.54
CA GLN A 395 -4.76 -37.89 -13.28
C GLN A 395 -5.03 -37.90 -14.80
N ALA A 396 -5.34 -39.07 -15.38
CA ALA A 396 -5.73 -39.17 -16.79
C ALA A 396 -7.11 -38.53 -17.00
N ARG A 397 -8.07 -38.85 -16.14
CA ARG A 397 -9.42 -38.27 -16.13
C ARG A 397 -9.39 -36.73 -16.02
N ILE A 398 -8.54 -36.18 -15.15
CA ILE A 398 -8.38 -34.71 -15.02
C ILE A 398 -7.86 -34.08 -16.32
N LYS A 399 -6.89 -34.71 -16.99
CA LYS A 399 -6.38 -34.24 -18.30
C LYS A 399 -7.45 -34.31 -19.40
N GLU A 400 -8.22 -35.38 -19.45
CA GLU A 400 -9.36 -35.51 -20.40
C GLU A 400 -10.42 -34.42 -20.16
N VAL A 401 -10.73 -34.12 -18.90
CA VAL A 401 -11.64 -33.02 -18.55
C VAL A 401 -11.08 -31.68 -19.03
N PHE A 402 -9.81 -31.35 -18.76
CA PHE A 402 -9.21 -30.11 -19.26
C PHE A 402 -9.21 -30.04 -20.80
N ALA A 403 -8.91 -31.13 -21.50
CA ALA A 403 -8.97 -31.20 -22.97
C ALA A 403 -10.38 -31.02 -23.55
N SER A 404 -11.43 -31.22 -22.75
CA SER A 404 -12.83 -30.94 -23.13
C SER A 404 -13.30 -29.51 -22.85
N LEU A 405 -12.49 -28.70 -22.15
CA LEU A 405 -12.81 -27.31 -21.82
C LEU A 405 -12.21 -26.33 -22.86
N PRO A 406 -12.82 -25.14 -23.06
CA PRO A 406 -12.36 -24.14 -24.04
C PRO A 406 -11.12 -23.34 -23.58
N PHE A 407 -10.06 -24.02 -23.16
CA PHE A 407 -8.77 -23.45 -22.75
C PHE A 407 -7.61 -24.11 -23.51
N SER A 408 -6.54 -23.36 -23.81
CA SER A 408 -5.29 -23.94 -24.30
C SER A 408 -4.43 -24.50 -23.14
N ASP A 409 -3.41 -25.29 -23.46
CA ASP A 409 -2.51 -25.89 -22.47
C ASP A 409 -1.83 -24.83 -21.57
N ASP A 410 -1.41 -23.71 -22.16
CA ASP A 410 -0.81 -22.57 -21.42
C ASP A 410 -1.82 -21.94 -20.44
N GLU A 411 -3.09 -21.83 -20.86
CA GLU A 411 -4.17 -21.30 -20.02
C GLU A 411 -4.51 -22.26 -18.86
N VAL A 412 -4.54 -23.57 -19.14
CA VAL A 412 -4.71 -24.62 -18.11
C VAL A 412 -3.56 -24.58 -17.11
N GLN A 413 -2.31 -24.46 -17.57
CA GLN A 413 -1.15 -24.33 -16.71
C GLN A 413 -1.19 -23.03 -15.88
N GLY A 414 -1.68 -21.92 -16.45
CA GLY A 414 -1.94 -20.67 -15.76
C GLY A 414 -2.95 -20.83 -14.62
N LEU A 415 -4.06 -21.52 -14.85
CA LEU A 415 -5.08 -21.80 -13.84
C LEU A 415 -4.58 -22.75 -12.74
N GLN A 416 -3.83 -23.79 -13.09
CA GLN A 416 -3.20 -24.69 -12.12
C GLN A 416 -2.14 -23.96 -11.25
N ASN A 417 -1.49 -22.92 -11.77
CA ASN A 417 -0.60 -22.06 -10.98
C ASN A 417 -1.34 -21.14 -9.99
N VAL A 418 -2.65 -20.92 -10.18
CA VAL A 418 -3.53 -20.14 -9.30
C VAL A 418 -4.10 -21.03 -8.18
N TRP A 419 -4.71 -22.17 -8.54
CA TRP A 419 -5.54 -22.98 -7.66
C TRP A 419 -5.04 -24.42 -7.43
N GLY A 420 -3.98 -24.86 -8.10
CA GLY A 420 -3.45 -26.21 -7.94
C GLY A 420 -4.48 -27.30 -8.30
N GLU A 421 -4.63 -28.28 -7.42
CA GLU A 421 -5.53 -29.43 -7.61
C GLU A 421 -7.01 -29.03 -7.59
N GLU A 422 -7.37 -27.94 -6.89
CA GLU A 422 -8.75 -27.44 -6.75
C GLU A 422 -9.24 -26.64 -7.98
N THR A 423 -8.42 -26.54 -9.04
CA THR A 423 -8.74 -25.76 -10.25
C THR A 423 -10.12 -26.10 -10.84
N LEU A 424 -10.48 -27.38 -10.95
CA LEU A 424 -11.79 -27.78 -11.51
C LEU A 424 -12.96 -27.35 -10.60
N GLN A 425 -12.77 -27.38 -9.28
CA GLN A 425 -13.77 -26.93 -8.31
C GLN A 425 -13.98 -25.43 -8.41
N HIS A 426 -12.92 -24.63 -8.49
CA HIS A 426 -13.03 -23.18 -8.67
C HIS A 426 -13.64 -22.79 -10.02
N LEU A 427 -13.34 -23.49 -11.11
CA LEU A 427 -13.98 -23.27 -12.41
C LEU A 427 -15.49 -23.56 -12.34
N TYR A 428 -15.90 -24.65 -11.67
CA TYR A 428 -17.32 -24.96 -11.45
C TYR A 428 -18.01 -23.85 -10.64
N ASN A 429 -17.38 -23.45 -9.53
CA ASN A 429 -17.88 -22.39 -8.65
C ASN A 429 -18.05 -21.07 -9.41
N VAL A 430 -17.08 -20.66 -10.24
CA VAL A 430 -17.18 -19.44 -11.08
C VAL A 430 -18.37 -19.49 -12.05
N VAL A 431 -18.64 -20.63 -12.68
CA VAL A 431 -19.78 -20.79 -13.60
C VAL A 431 -21.12 -20.63 -12.87
N VAL A 432 -21.24 -21.20 -11.67
CA VAL A 432 -22.48 -21.20 -10.88
C VAL A 432 -22.69 -19.89 -10.11
N HIS A 433 -21.64 -19.34 -9.49
CA HIS A 433 -21.70 -18.15 -8.62
C HIS A 433 -21.92 -16.85 -9.40
N ARG A 434 -21.49 -16.79 -10.68
CA ARG A 434 -21.81 -15.71 -11.63
C ARG A 434 -21.39 -14.29 -11.21
N GLU A 435 -20.49 -14.19 -10.23
CA GLU A 435 -20.04 -12.97 -9.55
C GLU A 435 -21.17 -12.19 -8.83
N GLU A 436 -22.20 -12.89 -8.35
CA GLU A 436 -23.40 -12.32 -7.69
C GLU A 436 -23.15 -11.93 -6.22
N TYR A 437 -22.07 -11.17 -5.98
CA TYR A 437 -21.65 -10.71 -4.66
C TYR A 437 -22.50 -9.55 -4.11
N VAL A 438 -22.91 -9.66 -2.84
CA VAL A 438 -23.41 -8.57 -2.00
C VAL A 438 -22.34 -8.26 -0.95
N VAL A 439 -21.70 -7.10 -1.06
CA VAL A 439 -20.70 -6.64 -0.09
C VAL A 439 -21.32 -5.59 0.83
N GLN A 440 -21.32 -5.87 2.13
CA GLN A 440 -21.79 -4.98 3.18
C GLN A 440 -20.60 -4.53 4.03
N VAL A 441 -20.41 -3.22 4.17
CA VAL A 441 -19.46 -2.64 5.12
C VAL A 441 -20.25 -2.23 6.35
N GLN A 442 -19.90 -2.79 7.50
CA GLN A 442 -20.49 -2.40 8.78
C GLN A 442 -19.75 -1.19 9.34
N ASN A 443 -20.52 -0.20 9.80
CA ASN A 443 -19.97 0.89 10.60
C ASN A 443 -19.63 0.35 11.99
N ALA A 444 -18.51 0.79 12.57
CA ALA A 444 -18.22 0.58 13.99
C ALA A 444 -19.11 1.50 14.84
N THR A 445 -20.42 1.21 14.87
CA THR A 445 -21.46 1.99 15.58
C THR A 445 -21.67 1.55 17.03
N SER A 446 -20.97 0.52 17.50
CA SER A 446 -21.00 0.12 18.90
C SER A 446 -20.36 1.23 19.74
N LYS A 447 -21.20 1.97 20.47
CA LYS A 447 -20.78 2.94 21.51
C LYS A 447 -20.40 2.24 22.82
N VAL A 448 -20.24 0.92 22.79
CA VAL A 448 -19.87 0.08 23.92
C VAL A 448 -18.35 0.03 24.02
N PHE A 449 -17.84 -0.33 25.19
CA PHE A 449 -16.41 -0.54 25.47
C PHE A 449 -15.85 -1.79 24.75
N THR A 450 -15.87 -1.81 23.41
CA THR A 450 -15.14 -2.82 22.64
C THR A 450 -13.64 -2.65 22.88
N GLU A 451 -12.97 -3.74 23.23
CA GLU A 451 -11.53 -3.73 23.53
C GLU A 451 -10.71 -3.43 22.26
N ASP A 452 -9.73 -2.51 22.36
CA ASP A 452 -8.78 -2.27 21.27
C ASP A 452 -7.80 -3.46 21.20
N PRO A 453 -7.83 -4.26 20.12
CA PRO A 453 -7.01 -5.47 20.03
C PRO A 453 -5.51 -5.15 20.09
N TYR A 454 -5.09 -3.95 19.70
CA TYR A 454 -3.70 -3.51 19.74
C TYR A 454 -3.26 -3.09 21.15
N VAL A 455 -4.18 -2.59 21.97
CA VAL A 455 -3.94 -2.39 23.42
C VAL A 455 -3.81 -3.75 24.11
N ASN A 456 -4.70 -4.70 23.81
CA ASN A 456 -4.63 -6.06 24.34
C ASN A 456 -3.33 -6.78 23.97
N TRP A 457 -2.81 -6.57 22.74
CA TRP A 457 -1.48 -7.02 22.35
C TRP A 457 -0.36 -6.42 23.20
N ALA A 458 -0.38 -5.10 23.39
CA ALA A 458 0.63 -4.43 24.20
C ALA A 458 0.62 -4.93 25.65
N LEU A 459 -0.58 -5.15 26.22
CA LEU A 459 -0.77 -5.76 27.55
C LEU A 459 -0.29 -7.21 27.60
N THR A 460 -0.57 -8.04 26.59
CA THR A 460 -0.07 -9.43 26.51
C THR A 460 1.47 -9.45 26.50
N ILE A 461 2.12 -8.58 25.72
CA ILE A 461 3.58 -8.50 25.67
C ILE A 461 4.14 -8.00 27.01
N LEU A 462 3.53 -6.95 27.60
CA LEU A 462 3.88 -6.43 28.92
C LEU A 462 3.82 -7.52 30.00
N ARG A 463 2.75 -8.32 30.05
CA ARG A 463 2.60 -9.45 30.99
C ARG A 463 3.67 -10.51 30.78
N HIS A 464 4.03 -10.83 29.53
CA HIS A 464 5.11 -11.77 29.24
C HIS A 464 6.48 -11.25 29.69
N ILE A 465 6.81 -9.97 29.45
CA ILE A 465 8.04 -9.34 29.95
C ILE A 465 8.07 -9.40 31.49
N LYS A 466 6.98 -9.00 32.18
CA LYS A 466 6.92 -9.08 33.65
C LYS A 466 7.13 -10.51 34.17
N ARG A 467 6.44 -11.50 33.58
CA ARG A 467 6.61 -12.93 33.92
C ARG A 467 8.04 -13.42 33.71
N ARG A 468 8.70 -13.08 32.59
CA ARG A 468 10.11 -13.41 32.32
C ARG A 468 11.07 -12.79 33.32
N LEU A 469 10.73 -11.63 33.87
CA LEU A 469 11.54 -10.91 34.88
C LEU A 469 11.16 -11.25 36.33
N CYS A 470 10.20 -12.15 36.54
CA CYS A 470 9.62 -12.46 37.86
C CYS A 470 9.08 -11.24 38.62
N VAL A 471 8.61 -10.21 37.88
CA VAL A 471 7.99 -8.99 38.41
C VAL A 471 6.48 -9.19 38.52
N SER A 472 5.86 -8.68 39.59
CA SER A 472 4.40 -8.78 39.78
C SER A 472 3.62 -8.03 38.70
N GLU A 473 2.45 -8.52 38.27
CA GLU A 473 1.63 -7.81 37.28
C GLU A 473 1.20 -6.41 37.74
N LEU A 474 1.14 -6.18 39.06
CA LEU A 474 0.79 -4.88 39.67
C LEU A 474 1.98 -3.91 39.77
N GLU A 475 3.22 -4.39 39.71
CA GLU A 475 4.42 -3.56 39.85
C GLU A 475 4.76 -2.84 38.54
N PRO A 476 5.34 -1.63 38.58
CA PRO A 476 5.83 -0.96 37.37
C PRO A 476 6.97 -1.76 36.72
N LEU A 477 7.15 -1.62 35.41
CA LEU A 477 8.34 -2.17 34.75
C LEU A 477 9.62 -1.51 35.31
N PRO A 478 10.68 -2.28 35.62
CA PRO A 478 12.00 -1.74 35.91
C PRO A 478 12.51 -0.73 34.88
N GLU A 479 13.33 0.23 35.30
CA GLU A 479 13.83 1.33 34.46
C GLU A 479 14.99 0.93 33.55
N ASP A 480 15.73 -0.12 33.91
CA ASP A 480 16.86 -0.67 33.15
C ASP A 480 16.44 -1.50 31.92
N ILE A 481 15.14 -1.71 31.72
CA ILE A 481 14.60 -2.42 30.57
C ILE A 481 14.74 -1.58 29.30
N ILE A 482 15.27 -2.20 28.25
CA ILE A 482 15.33 -1.63 26.91
C ILE A 482 14.58 -2.53 25.92
N ILE A 483 13.82 -1.89 25.02
CA ILE A 483 12.94 -2.57 24.07
C ILE A 483 13.23 -2.05 22.67
N ASP A 484 13.60 -2.92 21.75
CA ASP A 484 13.66 -2.60 20.33
C ASP A 484 12.42 -3.14 19.61
N ILE A 485 11.72 -2.27 18.89
CA ILE A 485 10.57 -2.66 18.08
C ILE A 485 11.08 -2.88 16.64
N LEU A 486 10.73 -4.02 16.07
CA LEU A 486 11.05 -4.41 14.70
C LEU A 486 9.77 -4.82 13.96
N PHE A 487 9.58 -4.30 12.77
CA PHE A 487 8.59 -4.77 11.82
C PHE A 487 9.36 -5.49 10.71
N SER A 488 9.29 -6.82 10.69
CA SER A 488 10.01 -7.65 9.73
C SER A 488 9.36 -9.04 9.56
N PRO A 489 9.66 -9.78 8.47
CA PRO A 489 9.15 -11.15 8.31
C PRO A 489 9.76 -12.11 9.34
N ASN A 490 8.95 -12.64 10.26
CA ASN A 490 9.42 -13.38 11.45
C ASN A 490 10.33 -14.56 11.09
N GLN A 491 10.05 -15.29 10.01
CA GLN A 491 10.88 -16.43 9.58
C GLN A 491 12.35 -16.04 9.32
N THR A 492 12.61 -14.82 8.85
CA THR A 492 13.98 -14.32 8.62
C THR A 492 14.71 -14.17 9.95
N LEU A 493 14.04 -13.56 10.93
CA LEU A 493 14.59 -13.27 12.25
C LEU A 493 14.83 -14.56 13.05
N ARG A 494 13.83 -15.46 13.05
CA ARG A 494 13.92 -16.80 13.64
C ARG A 494 15.12 -17.56 13.10
N ASN A 495 15.30 -17.60 11.77
CA ASN A 495 16.43 -18.29 11.14
C ASN A 495 17.81 -17.70 11.52
N LEU A 496 17.90 -16.38 11.73
CA LEU A 496 19.16 -15.71 12.10
C LEU A 496 19.54 -15.91 13.58
N PHE A 497 18.57 -16.05 14.49
CA PHE A 497 18.80 -16.35 15.91
C PHE A 497 18.63 -17.83 16.27
N CYS A 498 18.26 -18.69 15.33
CA CYS A 498 18.16 -20.14 15.49
C CYS A 498 18.86 -20.82 14.30
N CYS A 499 20.14 -20.48 14.13
CA CYS A 499 21.07 -21.18 13.28
C CYS A 499 21.21 -22.62 13.78
N MET A 500 20.98 -23.59 12.89
CA MET A 500 20.59 -24.94 13.30
C MET A 500 21.68 -25.75 14.00
N LEU A 501 21.21 -26.67 14.85
CA LEU A 501 21.95 -27.82 15.36
C LEU A 501 22.59 -28.63 14.23
N ALA A 502 23.72 -29.28 14.52
CA ALA A 502 24.51 -30.02 13.55
C ALA A 502 23.70 -31.07 12.76
N ASP A 503 22.76 -31.74 13.43
CA ASP A 503 21.95 -32.82 12.85
C ASP A 503 20.99 -32.34 11.75
N THR A 504 20.44 -31.12 11.86
CA THR A 504 19.60 -30.58 10.78
C THR A 504 20.44 -30.01 9.64
N LYS A 505 21.66 -29.57 9.93
CA LYS A 505 22.61 -29.20 8.88
C LYS A 505 23.04 -30.41 8.06
N THR A 506 23.39 -31.53 8.70
CA THR A 506 23.70 -32.78 7.99
C THR A 506 22.49 -33.33 7.24
N LEU A 507 21.26 -33.18 7.77
CA LEU A 507 20.04 -33.48 7.03
C LEU A 507 19.92 -32.63 5.75
N ILE A 508 20.10 -31.30 5.83
CA ILE A 508 20.06 -30.43 4.64
C ILE A 508 21.18 -30.76 3.65
N ASP A 509 22.39 -31.06 4.13
CA ASP A 509 23.52 -31.49 3.29
C ASP A 509 23.27 -32.87 2.64
N SER A 510 22.39 -33.71 3.20
CA SER A 510 21.99 -34.99 2.63
C SER A 510 20.87 -34.92 1.58
N ILE A 511 20.18 -33.76 1.46
CA ILE A 511 19.14 -33.58 0.43
C ILE A 511 19.80 -33.48 -0.95
N SER A 512 19.39 -34.36 -1.87
CA SER A 512 19.92 -34.38 -3.24
C SER A 512 19.68 -33.05 -3.96
N GLU A 513 20.77 -32.44 -4.43
CA GLU A 513 20.71 -31.20 -5.23
C GLU A 513 20.00 -31.38 -6.59
N GLU A 514 19.78 -32.64 -7.01
CA GLU A 514 19.14 -33.02 -8.27
C GLU A 514 17.66 -33.39 -8.10
N ALA A 515 17.22 -33.72 -6.89
CA ALA A 515 15.85 -34.09 -6.56
C ALA A 515 15.47 -33.73 -5.11
N GLY A 516 14.56 -32.77 -4.93
CA GLY A 516 14.03 -32.40 -3.62
C GLY A 516 13.79 -30.90 -3.45
N ILE A 517 13.78 -30.46 -2.19
CA ILE A 517 13.70 -29.05 -1.81
C ILE A 517 15.04 -28.39 -2.16
N GLY A 518 15.03 -27.34 -2.97
CA GLY A 518 16.27 -26.70 -3.46
C GLY A 518 16.89 -27.36 -4.69
N LYS A 519 16.14 -28.17 -5.46
CA LYS A 519 16.59 -28.71 -6.75
C LYS A 519 17.21 -27.61 -7.65
N GLY A 520 18.48 -27.79 -8.03
CA GLY A 520 19.26 -26.85 -8.84
C GLY A 520 19.98 -25.73 -8.06
N GLU A 521 19.72 -25.57 -6.76
CA GLU A 521 20.31 -24.53 -5.91
C GLU A 521 21.59 -25.04 -5.22
N ARG A 522 22.61 -25.39 -6.03
CA ARG A 522 23.86 -25.99 -5.54
C ARG A 522 24.63 -25.08 -4.57
N ALA A 523 25.31 -25.65 -3.58
CA ALA A 523 26.08 -24.90 -2.57
C ALA A 523 27.04 -23.86 -3.18
N GLU A 524 27.87 -24.28 -4.13
CA GLU A 524 28.84 -23.45 -4.87
C GLU A 524 28.23 -22.23 -5.58
N SER A 525 26.93 -22.30 -5.86
CA SER A 525 26.26 -21.24 -6.60
C SER A 525 25.94 -20.03 -5.70
N TRP A 526 25.84 -20.20 -4.37
CA TRP A 526 25.52 -19.13 -3.42
C TRP A 526 26.80 -18.50 -2.86
N LYS A 527 26.89 -17.16 -2.83
CA LYS A 527 28.06 -16.48 -2.24
C LYS A 527 28.17 -16.71 -0.73
N ASN A 528 27.01 -16.73 -0.05
CA ASN A 528 26.90 -17.04 1.36
C ASN A 528 26.12 -18.34 1.54
N VAL A 529 26.81 -19.38 2.01
CA VAL A 529 26.23 -20.73 2.16
C VAL A 529 25.10 -20.74 3.21
N ASN A 530 25.13 -19.87 4.21
CA ASN A 530 24.06 -19.76 5.21
C ASN A 530 22.72 -19.33 4.59
N ASP A 531 22.76 -18.48 3.56
CA ASP A 531 21.53 -18.05 2.86
C ASP A 531 20.87 -19.21 2.10
N ARG A 532 21.67 -20.15 1.55
CA ARG A 532 21.18 -21.42 0.98
C ARG A 532 20.55 -22.30 2.07
N TYR A 533 21.22 -22.47 3.21
CA TYR A 533 20.70 -23.27 4.31
C TYR A 533 19.33 -22.74 4.77
N TYR A 534 19.20 -21.44 4.93
CA TYR A 534 17.93 -20.81 5.29
C TYR A 534 16.85 -20.95 4.22
N TYR A 535 17.21 -20.89 2.93
CA TYR A 535 16.27 -21.15 1.83
C TYR A 535 15.69 -22.58 1.88
N VAL A 536 16.55 -23.59 2.04
CA VAL A 536 16.13 -24.99 2.12
C VAL A 536 15.34 -25.25 3.39
N LEU A 537 15.79 -24.74 4.54
CA LEU A 537 15.09 -24.84 5.82
C LEU A 537 13.66 -24.29 5.74
N THR A 538 13.45 -23.10 5.17
CA THR A 538 12.09 -22.56 5.01
C THR A 538 11.20 -23.49 4.18
N GLY A 539 11.71 -24.06 3.08
CA GLY A 539 10.96 -25.04 2.28
C GLY A 539 10.67 -26.37 3.00
N MET A 540 11.49 -26.76 3.97
CA MET A 540 11.24 -27.93 4.84
C MET A 540 10.19 -27.61 5.90
N LEU A 541 10.31 -26.47 6.59
CA LEU A 541 9.35 -26.01 7.60
C LEU A 541 7.94 -25.83 7.03
N GLU A 542 7.81 -25.44 5.75
CA GLU A 542 6.51 -25.34 5.06
C GLU A 542 5.84 -26.72 4.87
N ARG A 543 6.60 -27.81 4.75
CA ARG A 543 6.11 -29.14 4.35
C ARG A 543 6.05 -30.18 5.47
N ASP A 544 6.98 -30.11 6.42
CA ASP A 544 7.14 -31.11 7.47
C ASP A 544 6.75 -30.52 8.84
N LYS A 545 5.72 -31.11 9.46
CA LYS A 545 5.24 -30.70 10.78
C LYS A 545 6.23 -31.04 11.89
N THR A 546 6.86 -32.23 11.86
CA THR A 546 7.79 -32.69 12.89
C THR A 546 9.02 -31.79 12.95
N ILE A 547 9.56 -31.40 11.79
CA ILE A 547 10.69 -30.45 11.70
C ILE A 547 10.26 -29.06 12.20
N ARG A 548 9.04 -28.63 11.88
CA ARG A 548 8.47 -27.35 12.36
C ARG A 548 8.30 -27.31 13.87
N ASP A 549 7.79 -28.38 14.47
CA ASP A 549 7.55 -28.48 15.91
C ASP A 549 8.89 -28.55 16.68
N ALA A 550 9.88 -29.31 16.18
CA ALA A 550 11.23 -29.33 16.75
C ALA A 550 11.92 -27.95 16.65
N TYR A 551 11.81 -27.28 15.51
CA TYR A 551 12.35 -25.92 15.32
C TYR A 551 11.66 -24.89 16.23
N ARG A 552 10.36 -25.04 16.47
CA ARG A 552 9.59 -24.22 17.43
C ARG A 552 10.12 -24.39 18.85
N SER A 553 10.30 -25.64 19.30
CA SER A 553 10.85 -25.93 20.63
C SER A 553 12.26 -25.36 20.81
N GLN A 554 13.10 -25.40 19.76
CA GLN A 554 14.44 -24.81 19.81
C GLN A 554 14.42 -23.27 19.87
N LEU A 555 13.50 -22.60 19.16
CA LEU A 555 13.33 -21.15 19.28
C LEU A 555 12.93 -20.76 20.72
N GLU A 556 11.97 -21.48 21.30
CA GLU A 556 11.44 -21.21 22.64
C GLU A 556 12.50 -21.48 23.73
N SER A 557 13.34 -22.51 23.57
CA SER A 557 14.51 -22.72 24.45
C SER A 557 15.57 -21.60 24.29
N ASN A 558 15.67 -21.00 23.10
CA ASN A 558 16.62 -19.94 22.76
C ASN A 558 16.08 -18.50 22.97
N GLY A 559 15.18 -18.31 23.95
CA GLY A 559 14.71 -16.99 24.38
C GLY A 559 13.55 -16.39 23.59
N PHE A 560 12.96 -17.10 22.62
CA PHE A 560 11.74 -16.64 21.95
C PHE A 560 10.48 -16.95 22.77
N THR A 561 9.48 -16.08 22.64
CA THR A 561 8.08 -16.36 22.93
C THR A 561 7.29 -16.07 21.66
N LEU A 562 6.84 -17.14 20.99
CA LEU A 562 6.14 -17.05 19.70
C LEU A 562 4.64 -16.87 19.93
N MET A 563 4.13 -15.68 19.65
CA MET A 563 2.72 -15.32 19.90
C MET A 563 1.93 -15.31 18.57
N GLU A 564 0.93 -16.17 18.50
CA GLU A 564 -0.07 -16.19 17.42
C GLU A 564 -1.25 -15.26 17.76
N ASP A 565 -2.19 -15.09 16.83
CA ASP A 565 -3.28 -14.10 16.97
C ASP A 565 -4.32 -14.51 18.01
N GLY A 566 -4.15 -14.04 19.25
CA GLY A 566 -5.10 -14.22 20.34
C GLY A 566 -6.17 -13.14 20.46
N HIS A 567 -6.12 -12.07 19.65
CA HIS A 567 -6.92 -10.85 19.84
C HIS A 567 -7.66 -10.42 18.56
N ALA A 568 -7.94 -11.35 17.65
CA ALA A 568 -8.65 -11.09 16.38
C ALA A 568 -8.08 -9.90 15.58
N SER A 569 -6.76 -9.87 15.42
CA SER A 569 -5.98 -8.74 14.89
C SER A 569 -5.17 -9.06 13.62
N ALA A 570 -5.12 -10.34 13.25
CA ALA A 570 -4.23 -10.94 12.25
C ALA A 570 -2.71 -10.72 12.48
N LEU A 571 -2.31 -10.29 13.68
CA LEU A 571 -0.91 -10.12 14.06
C LEU A 571 -0.26 -11.43 14.49
N ILE A 572 1.04 -11.52 14.27
CA ILE A 572 1.92 -12.55 14.84
C ILE A 572 3.12 -11.78 15.39
N VAL A 573 3.48 -12.04 16.65
CA VAL A 573 4.53 -11.31 17.36
C VAL A 573 5.53 -12.29 17.95
N ASP A 574 6.81 -12.06 17.69
CA ASP A 574 7.90 -12.74 18.40
C ASP A 574 8.44 -11.77 19.45
N LEU A 575 8.29 -12.12 20.73
CA LEU A 575 9.01 -11.46 21.83
C LEU A 575 10.31 -12.24 22.07
N ILE A 576 11.44 -11.55 22.06
CA ILE A 576 12.76 -12.17 22.16
C ILE A 576 13.49 -11.59 23.38
N ASP A 577 13.87 -12.45 24.32
CA ASP A 577 14.71 -12.13 25.47
C ASP A 577 16.19 -12.27 25.07
N VAL A 578 16.85 -11.14 24.82
CA VAL A 578 18.24 -11.11 24.33
C VAL A 578 19.22 -11.74 25.33
N SER A 579 18.91 -11.71 26.64
CA SER A 579 19.76 -12.34 27.65
C SER A 579 19.80 -13.88 27.56
N SER A 580 18.80 -14.47 26.91
CA SER A 580 18.59 -15.91 26.78
C SER A 580 19.05 -16.49 25.44
N ILE A 581 19.46 -15.67 24.47
CA ILE A 581 19.94 -16.15 23.17
C ILE A 581 21.34 -16.77 23.32
N SER A 582 21.51 -17.95 22.75
CA SER A 582 22.75 -18.67 22.53
C SER A 582 23.53 -18.06 21.35
N PRO A 583 24.77 -17.56 21.56
CA PRO A 583 25.61 -17.07 20.48
C PRO A 583 26.02 -18.16 19.50
N ASP A 584 26.13 -19.42 19.93
CA ASP A 584 26.51 -20.53 19.06
C ASP A 584 25.37 -20.90 18.10
N ASP A 585 24.12 -20.84 18.57
CA ASP A 585 22.91 -21.03 17.75
C ASP A 585 22.50 -19.76 16.97
N THR A 586 23.37 -18.75 16.87
CA THR A 586 23.13 -17.52 16.08
C THR A 586 23.96 -17.52 14.78
N ASP A 587 23.44 -16.86 13.74
CA ASP A 587 24.12 -16.66 12.45
C ASP A 587 25.57 -16.17 12.65
N PRO A 588 26.58 -16.76 11.96
CA PRO A 588 27.99 -16.43 12.14
C PRO A 588 28.36 -14.94 12.09
N GLU A 589 27.67 -14.13 11.29
CA GLU A 589 27.93 -12.68 11.18
C GLU A 589 27.38 -11.89 12.38
N LEU A 590 26.41 -12.46 13.12
CA LEU A 590 25.77 -11.84 14.29
C LEU A 590 26.36 -12.27 15.63
N ARG A 591 27.05 -13.43 15.69
CA ARG A 591 27.69 -13.99 16.91
C ARG A 591 28.42 -13.00 17.82
N PRO A 592 29.36 -12.15 17.33
CA PRO A 592 30.07 -11.23 18.23
C PRO A 592 29.16 -10.16 18.84
N TYR A 593 28.15 -9.70 18.09
CA TYR A 593 27.20 -8.70 18.57
C TYR A 593 26.23 -9.30 19.59
N ILE A 594 25.69 -10.49 19.32
CA ILE A 594 24.80 -11.15 20.28
C ILE A 594 25.54 -11.53 21.57
N ALA A 595 26.77 -12.05 21.50
CA ALA A 595 27.55 -12.36 22.71
C ALA A 595 27.76 -11.14 23.61
N GLN A 596 28.03 -9.97 23.02
CA GLN A 596 28.14 -8.71 23.75
C GLN A 596 26.78 -8.20 24.28
N ALA A 597 25.71 -8.33 23.50
CA ALA A 597 24.36 -7.93 23.90
C ALA A 597 23.82 -8.82 25.04
N CYS A 598 23.99 -10.15 24.98
CA CYS A 598 23.66 -11.07 26.07
C CYS A 598 24.39 -10.70 27.37
N LYS A 599 25.69 -10.39 27.28
CA LYS A 599 26.48 -9.94 28.44
C LYS A 599 25.92 -8.63 29.02
N ASN A 600 25.74 -7.61 28.17
CA ASN A 600 25.15 -6.33 28.56
C ASN A 600 23.75 -6.50 29.19
N SER A 601 22.96 -7.46 28.68
CA SER A 601 21.60 -7.71 29.14
C SER A 601 21.52 -8.45 30.47
N ARG A 602 22.59 -9.17 30.86
CA ARG A 602 22.72 -9.81 32.18
C ARG A 602 23.34 -8.88 33.21
N GLU A 603 24.23 -7.98 32.79
CA GLU A 603 25.02 -7.12 33.69
C GLU A 603 24.47 -5.70 33.89
N ARG A 604 23.67 -5.15 32.96
CA ARG A 604 23.32 -3.72 32.94
C ARG A 604 21.87 -3.38 32.59
N LYS A 605 21.36 -3.87 31.47
CA LYS A 605 20.08 -3.41 30.89
C LYS A 605 19.30 -4.57 30.29
N ARG A 606 18.19 -4.98 30.90
CA ARG A 606 17.39 -6.12 30.42
C ARG A 606 16.80 -5.84 29.03
N HIS A 607 17.28 -6.54 28.02
CA HIS A 607 17.04 -6.23 26.61
C HIS A 607 16.05 -7.19 25.97
N PHE A 608 14.97 -6.63 25.41
CA PHE A 608 13.97 -7.37 24.66
C PHE A 608 13.82 -6.82 23.24
N ILE A 609 13.54 -7.69 22.29
CA ILE A 609 13.13 -7.32 20.93
C ILE A 609 11.67 -7.74 20.74
N ILE A 610 10.83 -6.82 20.27
CA ILE A 610 9.45 -7.10 19.85
C ILE A 610 9.43 -7.06 18.33
N ASN A 611 9.29 -8.23 17.69
CA ASN A 611 9.20 -8.32 16.23
C ASN A 611 7.79 -8.68 15.75
N VAL A 612 7.21 -7.87 14.86
CA VAL A 612 5.83 -8.02 14.37
C VAL A 612 5.81 -8.46 12.90
N ASP A 613 5.18 -9.61 12.60
CA ASP A 613 5.12 -10.18 11.25
C ASP A 613 4.08 -9.49 10.38
N LYS A 614 4.48 -9.00 9.21
CA LYS A 614 3.59 -8.66 8.09
C LYS A 614 2.35 -7.86 8.53
N THR A 615 2.57 -6.74 9.21
CA THR A 615 1.59 -5.64 9.29
C THR A 615 1.16 -5.21 7.88
N PHE A 616 0.09 -4.42 7.77
CA PHE A 616 -0.35 -3.88 6.48
C PHE A 616 -0.88 -2.46 6.63
N GLY A 617 -0.53 -1.58 5.68
CA GLY A 617 -1.09 -0.23 5.60
C GLY A 617 -1.01 0.55 6.91
N ALA A 618 -2.10 1.24 7.25
CA ALA A 618 -2.27 2.01 8.47
C ALA A 618 -2.28 1.16 9.76
N GLN A 619 -2.48 -0.17 9.68
CA GLN A 619 -2.46 -1.04 10.87
C GLN A 619 -1.15 -0.92 11.67
N ILE A 620 -0.02 -0.76 10.96
CA ILE A 620 1.30 -0.64 11.59
C ILE A 620 1.37 0.53 12.57
N GLU A 621 0.57 1.59 12.33
CA GLU A 621 0.50 2.78 13.15
C GLU A 621 -0.20 2.51 14.48
N ALA A 622 -1.38 1.89 14.43
CA ALA A 622 -2.17 1.56 15.63
C ALA A 622 -1.41 0.60 16.56
N VAL A 623 -0.73 -0.40 15.98
CA VAL A 623 0.17 -1.32 16.71
C VAL A 623 1.31 -0.55 17.37
N LEU A 624 2.03 0.27 16.59
CA LEU A 624 3.16 1.05 17.10
C LEU A 624 2.73 2.02 18.20
N ARG A 625 1.60 2.72 18.04
CA ARG A 625 1.01 3.61 19.04
C ARG A 625 0.84 2.91 20.37
N CYS A 626 0.21 1.73 20.38
CA CYS A 626 -0.04 0.96 21.60
C CYS A 626 1.27 0.51 22.26
N PHE A 627 2.28 0.11 21.48
CA PHE A 627 3.58 -0.27 22.03
C PHE A 627 4.35 0.95 22.59
N LEU A 628 4.38 2.08 21.87
CA LEU A 628 5.04 3.30 22.34
C LEU A 628 4.38 3.86 23.61
N LEU A 629 3.04 3.83 23.71
CA LEU A 629 2.33 4.24 24.93
C LEU A 629 2.55 3.28 26.11
N THR A 630 2.72 1.98 25.85
CA THR A 630 2.93 0.96 26.91
C THR A 630 4.36 0.96 27.45
N PHE A 631 5.36 1.16 26.59
CA PHE A 631 6.78 1.05 26.96
C PHE A 631 7.49 2.41 27.11
N GLY A 632 6.99 3.45 26.45
CA GLY A 632 7.46 4.84 26.57
C GLY A 632 8.96 5.00 26.33
N THR A 633 9.64 5.62 27.29
CA THR A 633 11.08 5.88 27.23
C THR A 633 11.96 4.61 27.24
N ARG A 634 11.43 3.43 27.57
CA ARG A 634 12.15 2.14 27.49
C ARG A 634 12.36 1.68 26.04
N VAL A 635 11.58 2.19 25.09
CA VAL A 635 11.81 1.90 23.66
C VAL A 635 13.13 2.53 23.24
N GLN A 636 14.06 1.69 22.79
CA GLN A 636 15.43 2.05 22.44
C GLN A 636 15.56 2.41 20.96
N SER A 637 14.95 1.64 20.05
CA SER A 637 14.81 2.00 18.64
C SER A 637 13.56 1.39 18.00
N VAL A 638 13.16 1.93 16.84
CA VAL A 638 12.06 1.39 16.02
C VAL A 638 12.55 1.15 14.61
N ASN A 639 12.37 -0.07 14.12
CA ASN A 639 13.02 -0.57 12.92
C ASN A 639 11.97 -1.17 11.97
N LEU A 640 12.05 -0.85 10.68
CA LEU A 640 11.19 -1.40 9.63
C LEU A 640 12.08 -1.98 8.54
N CYS A 641 11.99 -3.30 8.33
CA CYS A 641 12.76 -4.04 7.34
C CYS A 641 11.83 -4.94 6.51
N GLY A 642 11.84 -4.78 5.18
CA GLY A 642 10.92 -5.56 4.36
C GLY A 642 10.97 -5.27 2.86
N LYS A 643 9.83 -5.47 2.23
CA LYS A 643 9.65 -5.37 0.77
C LYS A 643 9.27 -3.96 0.36
N ALA A 644 9.86 -3.48 -0.73
CA ALA A 644 9.38 -2.33 -1.47
C ALA A 644 9.34 -2.65 -2.97
N ALA A 645 8.55 -1.89 -3.71
CA ALA A 645 8.58 -1.85 -5.17
C ALA A 645 9.66 -0.84 -5.60
N GLY A 646 10.65 -1.26 -6.40
CA GLY A 646 11.70 -0.36 -6.86
C GLY A 646 11.28 0.49 -8.07
N LEU A 647 11.63 1.77 -8.06
CA LEU A 647 11.45 2.69 -9.19
C LEU A 647 12.77 2.95 -9.95
N CYS A 648 13.90 2.59 -9.33
CA CYS A 648 15.25 2.70 -9.87
C CYS A 648 16.01 1.37 -9.62
N GLY A 649 17.05 1.09 -10.42
CA GLY A 649 17.83 -0.15 -10.28
C GLY A 649 17.08 -1.41 -10.71
N ASN A 650 17.31 -2.51 -10.01
CA ASN A 650 16.84 -3.85 -10.36
C ASN A 650 16.11 -4.55 -9.20
N ARG A 651 15.37 -5.60 -9.55
CA ARG A 651 14.83 -6.54 -8.58
C ARG A 651 15.98 -7.17 -7.78
N GLY A 652 15.83 -7.27 -6.46
CA GLY A 652 16.86 -7.78 -5.57
C GLY A 652 17.85 -6.73 -5.07
N ASP A 653 17.81 -5.49 -5.59
CA ASP A 653 18.55 -4.36 -5.01
C ASP A 653 17.96 -3.93 -3.65
N VAL A 654 18.75 -3.16 -2.90
CA VAL A 654 18.39 -2.61 -1.58
C VAL A 654 18.14 -1.11 -1.69
N VAL A 655 17.10 -0.64 -1.00
CA VAL A 655 16.77 0.78 -0.89
C VAL A 655 16.95 1.23 0.55
N LEU A 656 17.84 2.20 0.73
CA LEU A 656 18.14 2.87 1.98
C LEU A 656 17.64 4.33 1.90
N PRO A 657 16.36 4.59 2.23
CA PRO A 657 15.77 5.91 2.07
C PRO A 657 16.40 6.93 3.01
N ARG A 658 16.37 8.20 2.59
CA ARG A 658 16.72 9.37 3.43
C ARG A 658 15.51 10.29 3.66
N LYS A 659 14.49 10.16 2.81
CA LYS A 659 13.22 10.87 2.81
C LYS A 659 12.11 9.84 2.67
N LEU A 660 11.03 10.01 3.43
CA LEU A 660 9.76 9.30 3.30
C LEU A 660 8.70 10.31 2.85
N ILE A 661 7.81 9.88 1.96
CA ILE A 661 6.64 10.66 1.53
C ILE A 661 5.38 9.88 1.85
N PHE A 662 4.38 10.54 2.45
CA PHE A 662 3.03 10.03 2.54
C PHE A 662 2.14 10.72 1.50
N SER A 663 1.62 9.93 0.56
CA SER A 663 0.69 10.36 -0.49
C SER A 663 -0.66 10.70 0.12
N LYS A 664 -0.91 11.98 0.40
CA LYS A 664 -2.11 12.46 1.10
C LYS A 664 -3.20 12.96 0.16
N GLN A 665 -2.82 13.72 -0.86
CA GLN A 665 -3.79 14.32 -1.78
C GLN A 665 -4.59 13.26 -2.55
N THR A 666 -4.12 12.03 -2.57
CA THR A 666 -4.78 10.88 -3.20
C THR A 666 -6.00 10.36 -2.45
N PHE A 667 -6.42 11.02 -1.36
CA PHE A 667 -7.42 10.52 -0.43
C PHE A 667 -8.50 11.52 -0.01
N GLY A 668 -8.54 12.70 -0.63
CA GLY A 668 -9.48 13.76 -0.24
C GLY A 668 -9.12 14.44 1.09
N GLU A 669 -7.89 14.26 1.61
CA GLU A 669 -7.32 15.20 2.57
C GLU A 669 -6.82 16.44 1.80
N ASP A 670 -7.34 17.63 2.11
CA ASP A 670 -6.94 18.93 1.51
C ASP A 670 -5.49 19.37 1.81
N SER A 671 -4.62 18.46 2.25
CA SER A 671 -3.24 18.74 2.65
C SER A 671 -2.22 18.15 1.67
N THR A 672 -1.14 18.88 1.43
CA THR A 672 0.02 18.42 0.65
C THR A 672 0.63 17.15 1.24
N ASP A 673 1.24 16.34 0.39
CA ASP A 673 1.96 15.13 0.81
C ASP A 673 2.94 15.40 1.96
N GLU A 674 2.91 14.55 2.99
CA GLU A 674 3.76 14.73 4.16
C GLU A 674 5.17 14.20 3.90
N ILE A 675 6.17 15.04 4.17
CA ILE A 675 7.59 14.72 3.98
C ILE A 675 8.24 14.49 5.34
N ARG A 676 8.88 13.34 5.54
CA ARG A 676 9.67 13.02 6.73
C ARG A 676 11.07 12.60 6.39
N LEU A 677 12.03 12.92 7.26
CA LEU A 677 13.43 12.57 7.10
C LEU A 677 13.75 11.34 7.95
N CYS A 678 14.43 10.35 7.37
CA CYS A 678 14.68 9.06 8.01
C CYS A 678 16.16 8.66 7.93
N ASN A 679 16.56 7.65 8.71
CA ASN A 679 17.91 7.04 8.78
C ASN A 679 19.09 7.96 9.16
N ARG A 680 18.92 9.30 9.17
CA ARG A 680 19.98 10.34 9.35
C ARG A 680 21.10 9.99 10.34
N ASN A 681 20.76 9.48 11.53
CA ASN A 681 21.69 9.22 12.62
C ASN A 681 21.68 7.74 13.07
N GLY A 682 21.07 6.83 12.29
CA GLY A 682 20.73 5.48 12.75
C GLY A 682 21.16 4.34 11.83
N PHE A 683 21.38 4.60 10.54
CA PHE A 683 21.73 3.57 9.56
C PHE A 683 22.34 4.17 8.28
N HIS A 684 23.51 3.69 7.87
CA HIS A 684 24.26 4.20 6.71
C HIS A 684 24.57 3.08 5.69
N ARG A 685 25.13 3.44 4.53
CA ARG A 685 25.41 2.46 3.44
C ARG A 685 26.49 1.47 3.88
N GLU A 686 27.44 1.94 4.66
CA GLU A 686 28.60 1.24 5.18
C GLU A 686 28.18 0.10 6.13
N ASP A 687 27.00 0.19 6.74
CA ASP A 687 26.43 -0.83 7.63
C ASP A 687 25.89 -2.06 6.87
N ILE A 688 25.53 -1.90 5.59
CA ILE A 688 24.88 -2.93 4.75
C ILE A 688 25.79 -3.43 3.61
N THR A 689 26.63 -2.59 3.02
CA THR A 689 27.50 -2.98 1.88
C THR A 689 28.41 -4.20 2.16
N PRO A 690 29.06 -4.36 3.33
CA PRO A 690 29.88 -5.53 3.62
C PRO A 690 29.08 -6.85 3.64
N LEU A 691 27.85 -6.80 4.15
CA LEU A 691 26.95 -7.95 4.23
C LEU A 691 26.41 -8.33 2.85
N LEU A 692 26.05 -7.35 2.03
CA LEU A 692 25.67 -7.59 0.63
C LEU A 692 26.84 -8.16 -0.18
N GLY A 693 28.06 -7.64 -0.02
CA GLY A 693 29.24 -8.16 -0.72
C GLY A 693 29.52 -9.65 -0.45
N LYS A 694 29.23 -10.12 0.77
CA LYS A 694 29.29 -11.54 1.16
C LYS A 694 28.11 -12.36 0.63
N SER A 695 26.90 -11.81 0.58
CA SER A 695 25.66 -12.55 0.28
C SER A 695 25.23 -12.52 -1.20
N CYS A 696 25.31 -11.39 -1.89
CA CYS A 696 24.78 -11.22 -3.25
C CYS A 696 25.58 -10.15 -4.04
N SER A 697 25.02 -9.65 -5.14
CA SER A 697 25.58 -8.53 -5.94
C SER A 697 24.66 -7.31 -5.99
N ALA A 698 23.70 -7.23 -5.06
CA ALA A 698 22.69 -6.18 -5.01
C ALA A 698 23.30 -4.78 -4.79
N ALA A 699 22.80 -3.80 -5.55
CA ALA A 699 23.15 -2.40 -5.36
C ALA A 699 22.38 -1.79 -4.16
N VAL A 700 22.92 -0.72 -3.59
CA VAL A 700 22.27 0.06 -2.51
C VAL A 700 21.86 1.43 -3.04
N HIS A 701 20.58 1.61 -3.30
CA HIS A 701 19.99 2.87 -3.77
C HIS A 701 19.65 3.77 -2.59
N HIS A 702 20.04 5.04 -2.69
CA HIS A 702 19.60 6.10 -1.78
C HIS A 702 18.59 7.00 -2.49
N GLY A 703 17.57 7.43 -1.77
CA GLY A 703 16.60 8.40 -2.30
C GLY A 703 15.38 8.55 -1.40
N THR A 704 14.26 8.87 -2.04
CA THR A 704 12.95 8.95 -1.40
C THR A 704 12.22 7.62 -1.51
N CYS A 705 11.60 7.15 -0.43
CA CYS A 705 10.59 6.09 -0.48
C CYS A 705 9.21 6.73 -0.28
N ILE A 706 8.23 6.37 -1.11
CA ILE A 706 6.85 6.84 -0.94
C ILE A 706 5.97 5.72 -0.39
N THR A 707 5.18 6.03 0.63
CA THR A 707 4.09 5.18 1.08
C THR A 707 2.88 5.45 0.21
N LEU A 708 2.61 4.55 -0.74
CA LEU A 708 1.32 4.54 -1.46
C LEU A 708 0.33 3.67 -0.68
N PRO A 709 -0.89 4.17 -0.45
CA PRO A 709 -1.78 3.58 0.55
C PRO A 709 -2.80 2.56 -0.02
N GLY A 710 -2.96 2.51 -1.35
CA GLY A 710 -3.74 1.50 -2.05
C GLY A 710 -3.05 1.13 -3.36
N PHE A 711 -2.98 -0.17 -3.67
CA PHE A 711 -2.23 -0.65 -4.84
C PHE A 711 -2.85 -0.25 -6.19
N MET A 712 -4.10 0.25 -6.19
CA MET A 712 -4.71 0.91 -7.35
C MET A 712 -3.87 2.08 -7.87
N LEU A 713 -3.19 2.81 -6.99
CA LEU A 713 -2.30 3.91 -7.35
C LEU A 713 -0.98 3.45 -7.98
N HIS A 714 -0.74 2.14 -8.13
CA HIS A 714 0.43 1.62 -8.84
C HIS A 714 0.22 1.71 -10.37
N SER A 715 -0.23 2.86 -10.87
CA SER A 715 -0.37 3.15 -12.30
C SER A 715 0.87 3.85 -12.84
N GLN A 716 1.23 3.60 -14.11
CA GLN A 716 2.44 4.18 -14.71
C GLN A 716 2.54 5.70 -14.56
N PRO A 717 1.46 6.50 -14.72
CA PRO A 717 1.53 7.95 -14.53
C PRO A 717 1.87 8.35 -13.08
N VAL A 718 1.22 7.76 -12.08
CA VAL A 718 1.48 8.06 -10.65
C VAL A 718 2.91 7.71 -10.28
N LEU A 719 3.40 6.55 -10.71
CA LEU A 719 4.74 6.09 -10.36
C LEU A 719 5.83 6.93 -11.03
N LYS A 720 5.63 7.36 -12.28
CA LYS A 720 6.54 8.28 -12.97
C LYS A 720 6.50 9.68 -12.36
N PHE A 721 5.32 10.21 -12.02
CA PHE A 721 5.19 11.48 -11.31
C PHE A 721 6.05 11.50 -10.04
N TYR A 722 5.91 10.52 -9.14
CA TYR A 722 6.72 10.48 -7.92
C TYR A 722 8.20 10.20 -8.17
N LYS A 723 8.55 9.37 -9.17
CA LYS A 723 9.95 9.14 -9.58
C LYS A 723 10.61 10.45 -10.02
N THR A 724 9.96 11.21 -10.90
CA THR A 724 10.50 12.40 -11.55
C THR A 724 10.43 13.64 -10.65
N VAL A 725 9.27 13.95 -10.06
CA VAL A 725 9.04 15.20 -9.29
C VAL A 725 9.64 15.12 -7.88
N HIS A 726 9.60 13.95 -7.25
CA HIS A 726 10.01 13.75 -5.85
C HIS A 726 11.29 12.93 -5.65
N GLY A 727 11.91 12.47 -6.75
CA GLY A 727 13.10 11.61 -6.71
C GLY A 727 12.84 10.27 -6.01
N CYS A 728 11.63 9.71 -6.14
CA CYS A 728 11.27 8.45 -5.50
C CYS A 728 12.02 7.28 -6.14
N THR A 729 12.81 6.59 -5.33
CA THR A 729 13.56 5.38 -5.72
C THR A 729 12.79 4.10 -5.41
N ALA A 730 11.79 4.17 -4.53
CA ALA A 730 10.93 3.04 -4.19
C ALA A 730 9.54 3.46 -3.69
N ILE A 731 8.63 2.50 -3.67
CA ILE A 731 7.29 2.59 -3.09
C ILE A 731 7.12 1.49 -2.05
N ASP A 732 6.54 1.82 -0.91
CA ASP A 732 6.06 0.89 0.09
C ASP A 732 4.61 1.22 0.49
N MET A 733 4.09 0.55 1.52
CA MET A 733 2.73 0.79 2.03
C MET A 733 2.69 1.05 3.54
N GLN A 734 3.83 1.38 4.19
CA GLN A 734 3.94 1.35 5.66
C GLN A 734 4.85 2.42 6.28
N SER A 735 5.97 2.75 5.64
CA SER A 735 7.08 3.48 6.25
C SER A 735 6.70 4.85 6.82
N SER A 736 5.83 5.57 6.12
CA SER A 736 5.40 6.90 6.55
C SER A 736 4.47 6.87 7.77
N TYR A 737 3.67 5.81 7.95
CA TYR A 737 2.84 5.60 9.14
C TYR A 737 3.73 5.41 10.39
N VAL A 738 4.78 4.59 10.30
CA VAL A 738 5.77 4.42 11.37
C VAL A 738 6.46 5.74 11.72
N ALA A 739 6.83 6.52 10.70
CA ALA A 739 7.48 7.82 10.88
C ALA A 739 6.55 8.86 11.52
N ARG A 740 5.26 8.88 11.14
CA ARG A 740 4.23 9.77 11.70
C ARG A 740 4.00 9.49 13.18
N GLN A 741 3.74 8.23 13.56
CA GLN A 741 3.50 7.89 14.96
C GLN A 741 4.71 8.15 15.86
N LEU A 742 5.93 7.93 15.35
CA LEU A 742 7.17 8.28 16.06
C LEU A 742 7.33 9.79 16.26
N GLU A 743 7.02 10.59 15.25
CA GLU A 743 7.07 12.06 15.34
C GLU A 743 6.05 12.58 16.36
N GLU A 744 4.82 12.04 16.34
CA GLU A 744 3.80 12.38 17.34
C GLU A 744 4.25 12.03 18.77
N CYS A 745 4.70 10.80 19.00
CA CYS A 745 5.18 10.35 20.32
C CYS A 745 6.43 11.10 20.80
N ARG A 746 7.29 11.58 19.88
CA ARG A 746 8.39 12.50 20.22
C ARG A 746 7.82 13.85 20.66
N ARG A 747 6.87 14.42 19.92
CA ARG A 747 6.30 15.74 20.19
C ARG A 747 5.50 15.80 21.50
N THR A 748 4.89 14.69 21.90
CA THR A 748 4.17 14.54 23.18
C THR A 748 5.04 14.07 24.35
N GLY A 749 6.33 13.76 24.11
CA GLY A 749 7.26 13.33 25.16
C GLY A 749 7.12 11.87 25.62
N VAL A 750 6.29 11.07 24.95
CA VAL A 750 6.11 9.62 25.22
C VAL A 750 7.42 8.84 24.99
N VAL A 751 8.21 9.24 23.99
CA VAL A 751 9.51 8.64 23.67
C VAL A 751 10.65 9.67 23.69
N ARG A 752 11.89 9.18 23.82
CA ARG A 752 13.10 10.01 23.75
C ARG A 752 13.21 10.69 22.38
N GLN A 753 13.50 11.98 22.32
CA GLN A 753 13.66 12.74 21.06
C GLN A 753 14.64 12.07 20.09
N ALA A 754 15.79 11.64 20.61
CA ALA A 754 16.86 11.00 19.84
C ALA A 754 16.67 9.49 19.59
N ILE A 755 15.47 8.92 19.79
CA ILE A 755 15.19 7.51 19.47
C ILE A 755 15.54 7.24 17.99
N PRO A 756 16.47 6.31 17.68
CA PRO A 756 16.78 5.95 16.30
C PRO A 756 15.58 5.28 15.64
N SER A 757 15.31 5.66 14.39
CA SER A 757 14.41 4.91 13.52
C SER A 757 15.08 4.51 12.22
N ARG A 758 15.03 3.21 11.92
CA ARG A 758 15.78 2.57 10.83
C ARG A 758 14.83 1.96 9.81
N TYR A 759 15.04 2.29 8.54
CA TYR A 759 14.21 1.86 7.41
C TYR A 759 15.11 1.29 6.34
N LEU A 760 14.91 0.02 5.99
CA LEU A 760 15.71 -0.68 4.98
C LEU A 760 14.81 -1.63 4.19
N PHE A 761 14.82 -1.51 2.87
CA PHE A 761 13.95 -2.30 2.00
C PHE A 761 14.73 -3.04 0.93
N TYR A 762 14.19 -4.15 0.47
CA TYR A 762 14.66 -4.83 -0.74
C TYR A 762 13.58 -4.78 -1.83
N CYS A 763 14.02 -4.61 -3.08
CA CYS A 763 13.16 -4.46 -4.24
C CYS A 763 12.61 -5.82 -4.70
N ASP A 764 11.39 -6.17 -4.27
CA ASP A 764 10.80 -7.49 -4.59
C ASP A 764 10.05 -7.53 -5.94
N ASN A 765 9.75 -6.35 -6.48
CA ASN A 765 9.18 -6.11 -7.79
C ASN A 765 9.67 -4.75 -8.34
N MET A 766 9.50 -4.55 -9.65
CA MET A 766 9.88 -3.33 -10.38
C MET A 766 8.72 -2.94 -11.31
N PRO A 767 7.73 -2.15 -10.86
CA PRO A 767 6.49 -1.91 -11.61
C PRO A 767 6.72 -1.15 -12.93
N LEU A 768 7.74 -0.30 -13.00
CA LEU A 768 8.14 0.41 -14.22
C LEU A 768 9.14 -0.38 -15.10
N GLY A 769 9.47 -1.62 -14.73
CA GLY A 769 10.57 -2.39 -15.33
C GLY A 769 11.94 -2.02 -14.77
N ASN A 770 13.02 -2.53 -15.39
CA ASN A 770 14.37 -2.03 -15.14
C ASN A 770 14.61 -0.70 -15.89
N GLU A 771 15.81 -0.13 -15.81
CA GLU A 771 16.15 1.14 -16.47
C GLU A 771 15.98 1.12 -18.00
N ASN A 772 15.99 -0.08 -18.62
CA ASN A 772 15.77 -0.30 -20.05
C ASN A 772 14.34 -0.83 -20.37
N GLY A 773 13.40 -0.74 -19.42
CA GLY A 773 12.01 -1.24 -19.57
C GLY A 773 11.86 -2.76 -19.75
N SER A 774 12.94 -3.53 -19.58
CA SER A 774 12.98 -4.96 -19.90
C SER A 774 12.29 -5.81 -18.80
N PRO A 775 11.64 -6.94 -19.14
CA PRO A 775 11.10 -7.88 -18.16
C PRO A 775 12.23 -8.50 -17.31
N ILE A 776 12.14 -8.36 -15.99
CA ILE A 776 13.18 -8.86 -15.08
C ILE A 776 12.90 -10.33 -14.71
N LYS A 777 13.88 -11.20 -14.97
CA LYS A 777 13.79 -12.64 -14.64
C LYS A 777 13.66 -12.86 -13.11
N PRO A 778 12.97 -13.91 -12.66
CA PRO A 778 12.83 -14.20 -11.23
C PRO A 778 14.14 -14.72 -10.60
N GLN A 779 14.87 -13.84 -9.91
CA GLN A 779 16.09 -14.18 -9.16
C GLN A 779 15.78 -14.59 -7.71
N LYS A 780 15.03 -15.69 -7.50
CA LYS A 780 14.60 -16.15 -6.15
C LYS A 780 15.74 -16.22 -5.14
N LYS A 781 16.89 -16.75 -5.55
CA LYS A 781 18.09 -16.90 -4.74
C LYS A 781 18.74 -15.57 -4.35
N GLU A 782 18.95 -14.66 -5.29
CA GLU A 782 19.56 -13.36 -4.99
C GLU A 782 18.63 -12.52 -4.11
N MET A 783 17.32 -12.59 -4.35
CA MET A 783 16.30 -12.07 -3.45
C MET A 783 16.44 -12.61 -2.01
N THR A 784 16.68 -13.93 -1.86
CA THR A 784 16.89 -14.55 -0.55
C THR A 784 18.14 -14.02 0.15
N SER A 785 19.27 -14.00 -0.54
CA SER A 785 20.52 -13.47 0.00
C SER A 785 20.42 -11.98 0.35
N THR A 786 19.75 -11.17 -0.48
CA THR A 786 19.50 -9.76 -0.17
C THR A 786 18.69 -9.60 1.11
N PHE A 787 17.57 -10.33 1.29
CA PHE A 787 16.74 -10.12 2.48
C PHE A 787 17.47 -10.54 3.76
N TYR A 788 18.24 -11.63 3.76
CA TYR A 788 19.07 -12.01 4.91
C TYR A 788 20.17 -10.98 5.19
N ALA A 789 20.83 -10.43 4.17
CA ALA A 789 21.80 -9.34 4.36
C ALA A 789 21.16 -8.08 4.98
N THR A 790 19.96 -7.68 4.54
CA THR A 790 19.23 -6.54 5.14
C THR A 790 18.85 -6.79 6.60
N ALA A 791 18.39 -8.00 6.93
CA ALA A 791 18.04 -8.37 8.30
C ALA A 791 19.27 -8.44 9.23
N ARG A 792 20.39 -9.05 8.78
CA ARG A 792 21.66 -9.04 9.52
C ARG A 792 22.12 -7.61 9.84
N ALA A 793 22.01 -6.68 8.88
CA ALA A 793 22.47 -5.31 9.07
C ALA A 793 21.63 -4.54 10.11
N ILE A 794 20.30 -4.69 10.06
CA ILE A 794 19.39 -4.10 11.07
C ILE A 794 19.63 -4.73 12.46
N LEU A 795 19.77 -6.06 12.54
CA LEU A 795 20.01 -6.74 13.81
C LEU A 795 21.34 -6.37 14.44
N ARG A 796 22.40 -6.26 13.64
CA ARG A 796 23.69 -5.73 14.09
C ARG A 796 23.52 -4.38 14.79
N LYS A 797 22.72 -3.46 14.22
CA LYS A 797 22.45 -2.14 14.83
C LYS A 797 21.53 -2.15 16.05
N ILE A 798 20.73 -3.20 16.25
CA ILE A 798 19.94 -3.42 17.47
C ILE A 798 20.85 -3.97 18.58
N LEU A 799 21.76 -4.88 18.24
CA LEU A 799 22.66 -5.55 19.18
C LEU A 799 23.92 -4.72 19.54
N GLU A 800 24.30 -3.74 18.71
CA GLU A 800 25.38 -2.77 18.99
C GLU A 800 24.99 -1.70 20.05
N SER A 801 23.70 -1.53 20.36
CA SER A 801 23.15 -0.40 21.16
C SER A 801 22.79 -0.72 22.61
#